data_AF-A4BRL9-F1
#
_entry.id   AF-A4BRL9-F1
#
_cell.length_a   1.000
_cell.length_b   1.000
_cell.length_c   1.000
_cell.angle_alpha   90.00
_cell.angle_beta   90.00
_cell.angle_gamma   90.00
#
_symmetry.space_group_name_H-M   'P 1'
#
loop_
_entity.id
_entity.type
_entity.pdbx_description
1 polymer ?
#
loop_
_entity_poly.entity_id
_entity_poly.type
_entity_poly.pdbx_seq_one_letter_code
_entity_poly.pdbx_strand_id
1 'polypeptide(L)'
;MHCLTLRIETASGLSDKSGVQRNFAQRLPSLRGLRARSWRARPFALEGQYLFDDEPSLRCFYAALADHEPAAAGLLNGVNVTARTDLLPEDVATTIFDRPVFIVSAPRAGSTILYELLAKCDTLWSIDGEMQHIIDAIPALNLYRRGCRSQALDETDADGETARIVRCCLLAAIQSHSGRKLLERARCNWPARIRLLEKTPENALRVPFLYQVFPDARFIYLSRDLRQNVVSIIEAWKHPGFIAIPHLPGWPDAQWRFLLPDGWRNYRGRPLCHIAAFQWAAANKAIVDALEAIPTDQWTTISYANLIADPAAEIERLCGFIEVEMGARLRASLQRALPLSATTITPPSPIKWKHNPDFDPAVTKPLQPLAGRIRSLGVNTADTVRRAHHMTSVRFACHVDQLAPAALADDVIVAPSLRVAIAGGAPLGLLGKLRHRERFQADHPMLWVEDPATEVWTPLWLHHKQAWLCHMLQPGRAAPAALTGRLREQLGAAGVLTTVEAIHERHAYGSDLCQAGRRNLSELRYCGLPNLLDPVLCTALARYYNTMIEKDEWPLGDAQVERRHGWHNERIAQFLHYQLVDFVSRVAGKKLKPTYAFSSAYRGGARLDAHMDREQCDYTLSLLINESPPVDGAPWPLWFETPAGKHSIVLRVGDGVLFRGCELPHWRGSASAEHEQINLLFHFVPTQWSGVID
;
A
#
# COMPACT_ATOMS: atom_id res chain seq x y z
N MET A 1 0.60 38.06 -19.00
CA MET A 1 0.83 38.51 -17.61
C MET A 1 2.31 38.80 -17.42
N HIS A 2 2.65 39.83 -16.65
CA HIS A 2 4.04 40.17 -16.36
C HIS A 2 4.41 39.71 -14.96
N CYS A 3 5.51 38.98 -14.84
CA CYS A 3 6.04 38.49 -13.58
C CYS A 3 7.25 39.32 -13.16
N LEU A 4 7.27 39.78 -11.90
CA LEU A 4 8.45 40.31 -11.24
C LEU A 4 8.89 39.29 -10.19
N THR A 5 10.12 38.78 -10.31
CA THR A 5 10.77 37.95 -9.30
C THR A 5 11.83 38.77 -8.59
N LEU A 6 11.75 38.82 -7.27
CA LEU A 6 12.74 39.43 -6.39
C LEU A 6 13.44 38.33 -5.60
N ARG A 7 14.76 38.44 -5.45
CA ARG A 7 15.53 37.60 -4.55
C ARG A 7 16.44 38.48 -3.72
N ILE A 8 16.24 38.42 -2.41
CA ILE A 8 16.99 39.14 -1.39
C ILE A 8 17.87 38.11 -0.69
N GLU A 9 19.19 38.22 -0.82
CA GLU A 9 20.10 37.34 -0.08
C GLU A 9 20.11 37.70 1.40
N THR A 10 20.41 36.78 2.31
CA THR A 10 20.46 37.07 3.75
C THR A 10 21.76 36.52 4.35
N ALA A 11 22.60 37.39 4.93
CA ALA A 11 23.92 37.02 5.46
C ALA A 11 23.84 36.07 6.67
N SER A 12 22.84 36.26 7.53
CA SER A 12 22.45 35.31 8.58
C SER A 12 21.15 34.65 8.13
N GLY A 13 21.13 33.32 8.05
CA GLY A 13 19.95 32.59 7.58
C GLY A 13 18.67 32.96 8.33
N LEU A 14 17.52 32.84 7.67
CA LEU A 14 16.23 33.22 8.25
C LEU A 14 15.84 32.27 9.41
N SER A 15 15.85 32.80 10.64
CA SER A 15 15.53 32.04 11.86
C SER A 15 14.04 31.72 12.01
N ASP A 16 13.15 32.61 11.55
CA ASP A 16 11.69 32.40 11.53
C ASP A 16 11.11 32.48 10.11
N LYS A 17 11.41 31.47 9.29
CA LYS A 17 10.92 31.35 7.90
C LYS A 17 9.39 31.42 7.83
N SER A 18 8.73 30.75 8.77
CA SER A 18 7.28 30.62 8.82
C SER A 18 6.63 31.96 9.15
N GLY A 19 7.12 32.68 10.16
CA GLY A 19 6.64 34.03 10.48
C GLY A 19 6.81 35.01 9.32
N VAL A 20 7.96 34.97 8.63
CA VAL A 20 8.24 35.81 7.46
C VAL A 20 7.23 35.55 6.33
N GLN A 21 7.09 34.31 5.88
CA GLN A 21 6.14 33.94 4.81
C GLN A 21 4.70 34.39 5.11
N ARG A 22 4.30 34.36 6.39
CA ARG A 22 2.92 34.57 6.81
C ARG A 22 2.59 36.04 7.06
N ASN A 23 3.56 36.85 7.49
CA ASN A 23 3.45 38.32 7.49
C ASN A 23 3.14 38.83 6.07
N PHE A 24 3.85 38.28 5.09
CA PHE A 24 3.60 38.59 3.69
C PHE A 24 2.21 38.14 3.23
N ALA A 25 1.73 36.95 3.62
CA ALA A 25 0.39 36.46 3.25
C ALA A 25 -0.77 37.31 3.82
N GLN A 26 -0.62 37.90 5.01
CA GLN A 26 -1.66 38.75 5.63
C GLN A 26 -1.73 40.15 5.01
N ARG A 27 -0.60 40.69 4.55
CA ARG A 27 -0.49 42.07 4.04
C ARG A 27 -0.49 42.08 2.52
N LEU A 28 -1.60 41.70 1.90
CA LEU A 28 -1.80 41.79 0.46
C LEU A 28 -2.14 43.25 0.07
N PRO A 29 -1.24 43.98 -0.62
CA PRO A 29 -1.51 45.35 -1.03
C PRO A 29 -2.55 45.36 -2.16
N SER A 30 -3.40 46.38 -2.17
CA SER A 30 -4.36 46.60 -3.26
C SER A 30 -3.75 47.58 -4.26
N LEU A 31 -3.01 47.05 -5.22
CA LEU A 31 -2.30 47.84 -6.23
C LEU A 31 -2.91 47.61 -7.61
N ARG A 32 -2.93 48.66 -8.43
CA ARG A 32 -3.48 48.60 -9.77
C ARG A 32 -2.74 47.55 -10.61
N GLY A 33 -3.49 46.63 -11.20
CA GLY A 33 -2.95 45.58 -12.08
C GLY A 33 -2.25 44.42 -11.35
N LEU A 34 -2.08 44.47 -10.02
CA LEU A 34 -1.50 43.35 -9.26
C LEU A 34 -2.54 42.24 -9.06
N ARG A 35 -2.19 41.02 -9.46
CA ARG A 35 -3.08 39.83 -9.42
C ARG A 35 -2.66 38.80 -8.39
N ALA A 36 -1.36 38.62 -8.20
CA ALA A 36 -0.83 37.73 -7.18
C ALA A 36 0.44 38.29 -6.59
N ARG A 37 0.62 38.08 -5.29
CA ARG A 37 1.84 38.43 -4.56
C ARG A 37 2.21 37.31 -3.60
N SER A 38 3.32 36.63 -3.89
CA SER A 38 3.82 35.52 -3.11
C SER A 38 5.20 35.82 -2.56
N TRP A 39 5.49 35.28 -1.38
CA TRP A 39 6.81 35.34 -0.78
C TRP A 39 7.20 33.98 -0.25
N ARG A 40 8.50 33.68 -0.31
CA ARG A 40 9.04 32.41 0.11
C ARG A 40 10.40 32.56 0.78
N ALA A 41 10.49 32.02 1.99
CA ALA A 41 11.73 31.97 2.74
C ALA A 41 12.55 30.74 2.33
N ARG A 42 13.80 30.97 1.94
CA ARG A 42 14.84 29.95 1.72
C ARG A 42 15.87 30.04 2.85
N PRO A 43 16.76 29.05 3.03
CA PRO A 43 17.77 29.10 4.10
C PRO A 43 18.59 30.39 4.17
N PHE A 44 18.97 30.95 3.01
CA PHE A 44 19.82 32.14 2.90
C PHE A 44 19.28 33.20 1.93
N ALA A 45 17.97 33.15 1.64
CA ALA A 45 17.35 34.10 0.75
C ALA A 45 15.86 34.25 1.04
N LEU A 46 15.30 35.40 0.69
CA LEU A 46 13.87 35.64 0.62
C LEU A 46 13.51 35.89 -0.86
N GLU A 47 12.54 35.13 -1.37
CA GLU A 47 12.10 35.22 -2.76
C GLU A 47 10.69 35.80 -2.82
N GLY A 48 10.51 36.92 -3.51
CA GLY A 48 9.22 37.55 -3.77
C GLY A 48 8.81 37.33 -5.23
N GLN A 49 7.53 37.09 -5.47
CA GLN A 49 6.97 36.92 -6.80
C GLN A 49 5.67 37.70 -6.94
N TYR A 50 5.58 38.49 -8.01
CA TYR A 50 4.45 39.37 -8.27
C TYR A 50 3.96 39.15 -9.69
N LEU A 51 2.65 38.98 -9.86
CA LEU A 51 2.02 38.91 -11.18
C LEU A 51 1.19 40.16 -11.41
N PHE A 52 1.44 40.80 -12.54
CA PHE A 52 0.71 41.95 -13.04
C PHE A 52 0.00 41.63 -14.35
N ASP A 53 -1.13 42.30 -14.60
CA ASP A 53 -1.81 42.24 -15.90
C ASP A 53 -0.95 42.83 -17.01
N ASP A 54 -0.34 43.98 -16.75
CA ASP A 54 0.35 44.81 -17.74
C ASP A 54 1.73 45.28 -17.26
N GLU A 55 2.61 45.57 -18.22
CA GLU A 55 3.98 46.04 -17.98
C GLU A 55 4.05 47.41 -17.27
N PRO A 56 3.23 48.42 -17.64
CA PRO A 56 3.24 49.72 -16.96
C PRO A 56 3.00 49.61 -15.44
N SER A 57 2.01 48.83 -15.02
CA SER A 57 1.73 48.57 -13.60
C SER A 57 2.91 47.92 -12.88
N LEU A 58 3.56 46.93 -13.50
CA LEU A 58 4.77 46.31 -12.95
C LEU A 58 5.89 47.34 -12.79
N ARG A 59 6.18 48.13 -13.84
CA ARG A 59 7.24 49.15 -13.82
C ARG A 59 6.99 50.20 -12.75
N CYS A 60 5.74 50.65 -12.60
CA CYS A 60 5.33 51.58 -11.56
C CYS A 60 5.58 51.00 -10.16
N PHE A 61 5.15 49.74 -9.94
CA PHE A 61 5.41 49.05 -8.67
C PHE A 61 6.91 48.93 -8.37
N TYR A 62 7.71 48.52 -9.35
CA TYR A 62 9.14 48.31 -9.17
C TYR A 62 9.89 49.62 -8.89
N ALA A 63 9.49 50.72 -9.52
CA ALA A 63 10.09 52.05 -9.30
C ALA A 63 9.90 52.55 -7.85
N ALA A 64 8.81 52.15 -7.19
CA ALA A 64 8.48 52.51 -5.81
C ALA A 64 8.42 51.27 -4.89
N LEU A 65 9.29 50.28 -5.13
CA LEU A 65 9.23 48.99 -4.46
C LEU A 65 9.26 49.10 -2.93
N ALA A 66 10.11 49.97 -2.37
CA ALA A 66 10.22 50.14 -0.91
C ALA A 66 8.92 50.71 -0.29
N ASP A 67 8.22 51.59 -1.00
CA ASP A 67 6.98 52.21 -0.54
C ASP A 67 5.81 51.23 -0.64
N HIS A 68 5.81 50.39 -1.68
CA HIS A 68 4.77 49.39 -1.89
C HIS A 68 5.00 48.09 -1.09
N GLU A 69 6.24 47.83 -0.64
CA GLU A 69 6.61 46.71 0.21
C GLU A 69 7.24 47.16 1.53
N PRO A 70 6.50 47.89 2.39
CA PRO A 70 7.04 48.40 3.65
C PRO A 70 7.51 47.29 4.59
N ALA A 71 6.92 46.08 4.48
CA ALA A 71 7.36 44.91 5.23
C ALA A 71 8.75 44.38 4.81
N ALA A 72 9.17 44.66 3.57
CA ALA A 72 10.49 44.30 3.05
C ALA A 72 11.44 45.51 2.98
N ALA A 73 10.98 46.74 3.16
CA ALA A 73 11.79 47.97 3.01
C ALA A 73 13.11 47.94 3.80
N GLY A 74 13.11 47.43 5.04
CA GLY A 74 14.32 47.29 5.84
C GLY A 74 15.32 46.23 5.34
N LEU A 75 14.85 45.22 4.60
CA LEU A 75 15.68 44.18 3.97
C LEU A 75 16.16 44.60 2.58
N LEU A 76 15.41 45.49 1.91
CA LEU A 76 15.76 46.07 0.62
C LEU A 76 16.91 47.09 0.74
N ASN A 77 17.10 47.67 1.93
CA ASN A 77 18.18 48.62 2.23
C ASN A 77 19.39 47.89 2.84
N GLY A 78 20.46 47.70 2.05
CA GLY A 78 21.76 47.20 2.54
C GLY A 78 22.09 45.74 2.25
N VAL A 79 21.37 45.08 1.34
CA VAL A 79 21.64 43.69 0.93
C VAL A 79 21.62 43.53 -0.60
N ASN A 80 22.26 42.48 -1.14
CA ASN A 80 22.17 42.13 -2.55
C ASN A 80 20.73 41.72 -2.92
N VAL A 81 20.01 42.64 -3.57
CA VAL A 81 18.69 42.38 -4.15
C VAL A 81 18.85 42.16 -5.65
N THR A 82 18.39 41.02 -6.13
CA THR A 82 18.28 40.73 -7.56
C THR A 82 16.82 40.79 -7.97
N ALA A 83 16.53 41.50 -9.06
CA ALA A 83 15.20 41.65 -9.62
C ALA A 83 15.20 41.17 -11.07
N ARG A 84 14.12 40.49 -11.45
CA ARG A 84 13.95 39.95 -12.79
C ARG A 84 12.52 40.12 -13.24
N THR A 85 12.33 40.57 -14.47
CA THR A 85 11.03 40.73 -15.09
C THR A 85 10.85 39.77 -16.26
N ASP A 86 9.69 39.14 -16.33
CA ASP A 86 9.37 38.14 -17.35
C ASP A 86 7.95 38.36 -17.90
N LEU A 87 7.80 38.27 -19.22
CA LEU A 87 6.48 38.17 -19.85
C LEU A 87 6.05 36.71 -19.90
N LEU A 88 5.01 36.37 -19.16
CA LEU A 88 4.40 35.04 -19.18
C LEU A 88 3.44 34.95 -20.38
N PRO A 89 3.56 33.91 -21.23
CA PRO A 89 2.78 33.83 -22.47
C PRO A 89 1.29 33.64 -22.20
N GLU A 90 0.44 34.19 -23.07
CA GLU A 90 -1.02 34.12 -22.93
C GLU A 90 -1.58 32.72 -23.24
N ASP A 91 -0.99 32.01 -24.20
CA ASP A 91 -1.32 30.64 -24.63
C ASP A 91 -0.90 29.57 -23.61
N VAL A 92 0.13 29.88 -22.82
CA VAL A 92 0.70 29.00 -21.79
C VAL A 92 -0.25 28.78 -20.61
N ALA A 93 -1.22 29.68 -20.42
CA ALA A 93 -2.16 29.57 -19.31
C ALA A 93 -3.29 28.56 -19.55
N THR A 94 -3.27 27.73 -20.58
CA THR A 94 -4.21 26.58 -20.72
C THR A 94 -3.58 25.28 -21.22
N THR A 95 -2.42 25.30 -21.88
CA THR A 95 -1.91 24.11 -22.61
C THR A 95 -0.50 23.65 -22.24
N ILE A 96 0.30 24.45 -21.53
CA ILE A 96 1.70 24.09 -21.24
C ILE A 96 1.78 22.96 -20.21
N PHE A 97 0.89 22.97 -19.22
CA PHE A 97 0.81 21.93 -18.22
C PHE A 97 0.13 20.74 -18.87
N ASP A 98 0.84 19.62 -18.86
CA ASP A 98 0.34 18.35 -19.37
C ASP A 98 0.19 17.45 -18.15
N ARG A 99 -1.05 17.01 -17.88
CA ARG A 99 -1.49 16.14 -16.79
C ARG A 99 -0.66 16.31 -15.51
N PRO A 100 -0.77 17.46 -14.83
CA PRO A 100 -0.09 17.70 -13.55
C PRO A 100 -0.36 16.60 -12.54
N VAL A 101 0.65 16.27 -11.76
CA VAL A 101 0.59 15.22 -10.73
C VAL A 101 0.46 15.88 -9.36
N PHE A 102 -0.63 15.58 -8.67
CA PHE A 102 -0.87 16.03 -7.29
C PHE A 102 -0.85 14.84 -6.33
N ILE A 103 0.07 14.89 -5.36
CA ILE A 103 0.07 13.95 -4.23
C ILE A 103 -0.86 14.52 -3.16
N VAL A 104 -1.98 13.83 -2.91
CA VAL A 104 -2.97 14.21 -1.89
C VAL A 104 -2.95 13.20 -0.75
N SER A 105 -2.99 13.68 0.48
CA SER A 105 -2.98 12.84 1.67
C SER A 105 -3.46 13.62 2.89
N ALA A 106 -3.88 12.92 3.95
CA ALA A 106 -3.90 13.55 5.26
C ALA A 106 -2.48 14.00 5.68
N PRO A 107 -2.32 15.01 6.55
CA PRO A 107 -1.03 15.35 7.11
C PRO A 107 -0.40 14.14 7.75
N ARG A 108 0.94 14.04 7.71
CA ARG A 108 1.70 12.98 8.38
C ARG A 108 1.43 11.56 7.85
N ALA A 109 0.86 11.44 6.66
CA ALA A 109 0.69 10.17 5.95
C ALA A 109 1.97 9.69 5.22
N GLY A 110 3.01 10.52 5.14
CA GLY A 110 4.26 10.20 4.43
C GLY A 110 4.39 10.80 3.03
N SER A 111 3.57 11.81 2.69
CA SER A 111 3.58 12.41 1.34
C SER A 111 4.90 13.13 1.01
N THR A 112 5.65 13.59 2.01
CA THR A 112 6.98 14.19 1.80
C THR A 112 7.98 13.18 1.23
N ILE A 113 8.07 11.96 1.78
CA ILE A 113 9.02 10.96 1.25
C ILE A 113 8.61 10.52 -0.17
N LEU A 114 7.32 10.38 -0.43
CA LEU A 114 6.81 10.07 -1.77
C LEU A 114 7.16 11.18 -2.78
N TYR A 115 6.95 12.44 -2.39
CA TYR A 115 7.34 13.60 -3.18
C TYR A 115 8.85 13.64 -3.44
N GLU A 116 9.68 13.45 -2.42
CA GLU A 116 11.15 13.46 -2.53
C GLU A 116 11.68 12.36 -3.46
N LEU A 117 10.98 11.21 -3.53
CA LEU A 117 11.28 10.15 -4.49
C LEU A 117 10.89 10.57 -5.91
N LEU A 118 9.62 10.92 -6.14
CA LEU A 118 9.14 11.25 -7.49
C LEU A 118 9.82 12.51 -8.06
N ALA A 119 10.18 13.50 -7.23
CA ALA A 119 10.91 14.69 -7.66
C ALA A 119 12.31 14.41 -8.23
N LYS A 120 12.81 13.18 -8.13
CA LYS A 120 14.05 12.73 -8.77
C LYS A 120 13.89 12.31 -10.23
N CYS A 121 12.66 12.17 -10.74
CA CYS A 121 12.41 11.91 -12.16
C CYS A 121 12.82 13.13 -12.99
N ASP A 122 13.60 12.90 -14.06
CA ASP A 122 14.22 13.99 -14.82
C ASP A 122 13.20 14.84 -15.60
N THR A 123 12.03 14.28 -15.90
CA THR A 123 10.95 14.94 -16.66
C THR A 123 9.98 15.73 -15.78
N LEU A 124 10.02 15.55 -14.46
CA LEU A 124 9.12 16.22 -13.53
C LEU A 124 9.66 17.60 -13.12
N TRP A 125 8.73 18.55 -13.06
CA TRP A 125 8.97 19.91 -12.59
C TRP A 125 8.24 20.11 -11.27
N SER A 126 8.86 20.77 -10.31
CA SER A 126 8.22 21.01 -9.01
C SER A 126 8.50 22.43 -8.54
N ILE A 127 7.80 22.86 -7.49
CA ILE A 127 8.10 24.11 -6.79
C ILE A 127 9.06 23.89 -5.62
N ASP A 128 9.63 22.68 -5.42
CA ASP A 128 10.58 22.39 -4.33
C ASP A 128 10.03 22.69 -2.92
N GLY A 129 8.78 22.35 -2.67
CA GLY A 129 8.08 22.62 -1.42
C GLY A 129 6.57 22.69 -1.62
N GLU A 130 5.89 23.48 -0.80
CA GLU A 130 4.43 23.50 -0.72
C GLU A 130 3.83 24.77 -1.36
N MET A 131 2.74 24.61 -2.10
CA MET A 131 2.07 25.65 -2.90
C MET A 131 1.20 26.58 -2.08
N GLN A 132 1.12 26.45 -0.75
CA GLN A 132 0.26 27.30 0.09
C GLN A 132 0.50 28.80 -0.19
N HIS A 133 1.77 29.22 -0.26
CA HIS A 133 2.15 30.60 -0.56
C HIS A 133 1.68 31.08 -1.95
N ILE A 134 1.46 30.19 -2.93
CA ILE A 134 0.94 30.53 -4.25
C ILE A 134 -0.57 30.72 -4.20
N ILE A 135 -1.28 29.86 -3.47
CA ILE A 135 -2.75 30.00 -3.30
C ILE A 135 -3.07 31.26 -2.49
N ASP A 136 -2.38 31.45 -1.36
CA ASP A 136 -2.59 32.62 -0.50
C ASP A 136 -2.13 33.94 -1.15
N ALA A 137 -1.35 33.88 -2.25
CA ALA A 137 -0.95 35.05 -3.01
C ALA A 137 -2.10 35.70 -3.78
N ILE A 138 -3.17 34.95 -4.04
CA ILE A 138 -4.31 35.39 -4.85
C ILE A 138 -5.38 35.94 -3.90
N PRO A 139 -5.78 37.23 -4.00
CA PRO A 139 -6.70 37.84 -3.05
C PRO A 139 -8.03 37.10 -2.85
N ALA A 140 -8.57 36.50 -3.91
CA ALA A 140 -9.82 35.72 -3.87
C ALA A 140 -9.69 34.40 -3.10
N LEU A 141 -8.50 33.79 -3.08
CA LEU A 141 -8.24 32.49 -2.44
C LEU A 141 -7.60 32.62 -1.05
N ASN A 142 -7.08 33.79 -0.72
CA ASN A 142 -6.34 34.04 0.51
C ASN A 142 -7.15 33.73 1.78
N LEU A 143 -6.61 32.86 2.63
CA LEU A 143 -7.28 32.39 3.85
C LEU A 143 -7.76 33.51 4.78
N TYR A 144 -6.92 34.54 4.99
CA TYR A 144 -7.22 35.63 5.92
C TYR A 144 -8.30 36.57 5.35
N ARG A 145 -8.27 36.87 4.05
CA ARG A 145 -9.32 37.65 3.38
C ARG A 145 -10.66 36.91 3.36
N ARG A 146 -10.63 35.58 3.33
CA ARG A 146 -11.82 34.72 3.48
C ARG A 146 -12.22 34.50 4.95
N GLY A 147 -11.70 35.29 5.89
CA GLY A 147 -12.08 35.29 7.30
C GLY A 147 -11.65 34.04 8.08
N CYS A 148 -10.59 33.36 7.63
CA CYS A 148 -10.10 32.11 8.22
C CYS A 148 -11.23 31.08 8.41
N ARG A 149 -12.12 30.95 7.42
CA ARG A 149 -13.22 29.97 7.45
C ARG A 149 -12.68 28.55 7.35
N SER A 150 -11.96 28.26 6.28
CA SER A 150 -11.33 26.97 5.95
C SER A 150 -10.31 27.19 4.83
N GLN A 151 -9.35 26.27 4.69
CA GLN A 151 -8.45 26.21 3.54
C GLN A 151 -9.04 25.42 2.36
N ALA A 152 -10.25 24.88 2.51
CA ALA A 152 -10.99 24.22 1.44
C ALA A 152 -11.27 25.19 0.28
N LEU A 153 -11.15 24.65 -0.93
CA LEU A 153 -11.50 25.30 -2.19
C LEU A 153 -12.21 24.28 -3.08
N ASP A 154 -13.26 24.72 -3.75
CA ASP A 154 -14.04 23.90 -4.68
C ASP A 154 -13.99 24.47 -6.11
N GLU A 155 -14.75 23.88 -7.02
CA GLU A 155 -14.85 24.32 -8.41
C GLU A 155 -15.31 25.77 -8.58
N THR A 156 -16.06 26.34 -7.63
CA THR A 156 -16.56 27.73 -7.70
C THR A 156 -15.47 28.74 -7.41
N ASP A 157 -14.44 28.34 -6.66
CA ASP A 157 -13.25 29.15 -6.41
C ASP A 157 -12.28 29.14 -7.62
N ALA A 158 -12.47 28.25 -8.60
CA ALA A 158 -11.61 28.05 -9.77
C ALA A 158 -12.18 28.65 -11.06
N ASP A 159 -12.68 29.89 -11.00
CA ASP A 159 -13.10 30.63 -12.20
C ASP A 159 -11.94 30.77 -13.21
N GLY A 160 -12.28 31.11 -14.46
CA GLY A 160 -11.29 31.16 -15.56
C GLY A 160 -10.11 32.11 -15.31
N GLU A 161 -10.34 33.24 -14.63
CA GLU A 161 -9.28 34.20 -14.29
C GLU A 161 -8.42 33.69 -13.14
N THR A 162 -9.03 33.18 -12.08
CA THR A 162 -8.34 32.61 -10.93
C THR A 162 -7.49 31.41 -11.33
N ALA A 163 -8.03 30.48 -12.13
CA ALA A 163 -7.30 29.33 -12.65
C ALA A 163 -6.11 29.76 -13.52
N ARG A 164 -6.28 30.80 -14.34
CA ARG A 164 -5.20 31.40 -15.15
C ARG A 164 -4.09 31.97 -14.26
N ILE A 165 -4.44 32.71 -13.20
CA ILE A 165 -3.46 33.26 -12.24
C ILE A 165 -2.68 32.14 -11.54
N VAL A 166 -3.36 31.08 -11.07
CA VAL A 166 -2.71 29.92 -10.42
C VAL A 166 -1.67 29.29 -11.35
N ARG A 167 -2.04 29.05 -12.62
CA ARG A 167 -1.12 28.47 -13.62
C ARG A 167 0.07 29.38 -13.89
N CYS A 168 -0.13 30.69 -13.99
CA CYS A 168 0.95 31.65 -14.14
C CYS A 168 1.89 31.70 -12.92
N CYS A 169 1.36 31.65 -11.70
CA CYS A 169 2.18 31.59 -10.48
C CYS A 169 3.02 30.31 -10.44
N LEU A 170 2.42 29.16 -10.76
CA LEU A 170 3.14 27.88 -10.81
C LEU A 170 4.25 27.91 -11.86
N LEU A 171 3.95 28.35 -13.07
CA LEU A 171 4.95 28.47 -14.15
C LEU A 171 6.15 29.33 -13.74
N ALA A 172 5.88 30.43 -13.03
CA ALA A 172 6.94 31.32 -12.56
C ALA A 172 7.74 30.73 -11.38
N ALA A 173 7.18 29.77 -10.65
CA ALA A 173 7.79 29.16 -9.46
C ALA A 173 8.49 27.81 -9.72
N ILE A 174 8.18 27.10 -10.81
CA ILE A 174 8.72 25.75 -11.04
C ILE A 174 10.22 25.73 -11.35
N GLN A 175 10.82 24.63 -10.93
CA GLN A 175 12.20 24.26 -11.19
C GLN A 175 12.31 22.78 -11.58
N SER A 176 13.38 22.46 -12.31
CA SER A 176 13.70 21.07 -12.65
C SER A 176 14.26 20.31 -11.43
N HIS A 177 14.40 18.99 -11.56
CA HIS A 177 15.08 18.10 -10.60
C HIS A 177 16.52 18.53 -10.19
N SER A 178 17.16 19.41 -10.98
CA SER A 178 18.47 20.02 -10.68
C SER A 178 18.41 21.37 -9.95
N GLY A 179 17.21 21.86 -9.63
CA GLY A 179 17.01 23.14 -8.94
C GLY A 179 17.04 24.39 -9.83
N ARG A 180 17.21 24.23 -11.15
CA ARG A 180 17.20 25.36 -12.09
C ARG A 180 15.76 25.79 -12.40
N LYS A 181 15.43 27.06 -12.18
CA LYS A 181 14.09 27.60 -12.45
C LYS A 181 13.78 27.61 -13.94
N LEU A 182 12.50 27.48 -14.32
CA LEU A 182 12.09 27.53 -15.73
C LEU A 182 12.40 28.90 -16.34
N LEU A 183 12.01 29.98 -15.64
CA LEU A 183 12.21 31.33 -16.14
C LEU A 183 13.71 31.62 -16.36
N GLU A 184 14.63 31.07 -15.55
CA GLU A 184 16.09 31.17 -15.74
C GLU A 184 16.63 30.55 -17.04
N ARG A 185 15.78 29.93 -17.85
CA ARG A 185 16.12 29.40 -19.16
C ARG A 185 15.62 30.35 -20.25
N ALA A 186 16.43 30.50 -21.30
CA ALA A 186 15.97 31.14 -22.54
C ALA A 186 14.70 30.45 -23.03
N ARG A 187 13.73 31.24 -23.52
CA ARG A 187 12.40 30.73 -23.90
C ARG A 187 12.45 29.63 -24.95
N CYS A 188 13.40 29.68 -25.89
CA CYS A 188 13.62 28.62 -26.89
C CYS A 188 14.04 27.27 -26.29
N ASN A 189 14.49 27.24 -25.03
CA ASN A 189 14.91 26.04 -24.29
C ASN A 189 13.84 25.56 -23.29
N TRP A 190 12.64 26.12 -23.33
CA TRP A 190 11.53 25.62 -22.53
C TRP A 190 11.04 24.29 -23.10
N PRO A 191 10.63 23.34 -22.24
CA PRO A 191 10.00 22.13 -22.72
C PRO A 191 8.65 22.47 -23.37
N ALA A 192 8.26 21.71 -24.40
CA ALA A 192 6.97 21.90 -25.07
C ALA A 192 5.78 21.65 -24.13
N ARG A 193 5.94 20.74 -23.17
CA ARG A 193 4.96 20.40 -22.14
C ARG A 193 5.64 20.24 -20.79
N ILE A 194 4.92 20.59 -19.72
CA ILE A 194 5.41 20.58 -18.34
C ILE A 194 4.56 19.60 -17.53
N ARG A 195 5.21 18.54 -17.04
CA ARG A 195 4.63 17.62 -16.07
C ARG A 195 4.96 18.13 -14.66
N LEU A 196 4.02 18.87 -14.07
CA LEU A 196 4.15 19.38 -12.69
C LEU A 196 4.01 18.23 -11.70
N LEU A 197 4.85 18.21 -10.65
CA LEU A 197 4.70 17.40 -9.45
C LEU A 197 4.50 18.34 -8.27
N GLU A 198 3.38 18.22 -7.59
CA GLU A 198 3.02 19.07 -6.47
C GLU A 198 2.53 18.22 -5.29
N LYS A 199 2.96 18.62 -4.08
CA LYS A 199 2.48 18.07 -2.82
C LYS A 199 2.31 19.21 -1.82
N THR A 200 1.07 19.47 -1.43
CA THR A 200 0.73 20.37 -0.32
C THR A 200 -0.35 19.72 0.55
N PRO A 201 -0.19 19.66 1.89
CA PRO A 201 -1.16 19.01 2.77
C PRO A 201 -2.61 19.54 2.60
N GLU A 202 -2.76 20.84 2.37
CA GLU A 202 -4.04 21.51 2.14
C GLU A 202 -4.76 21.03 0.89
N ASN A 203 -4.04 20.44 -0.08
CA ASN A 203 -4.66 19.95 -1.31
C ASN A 203 -5.59 18.76 -1.09
N ALA A 204 -5.52 18.13 0.09
CA ALA A 204 -6.55 17.21 0.55
C ALA A 204 -7.96 17.84 0.54
N LEU A 205 -8.07 19.15 0.76
CA LEU A 205 -9.34 19.90 0.77
C LEU A 205 -9.63 20.63 -0.57
N ARG A 206 -8.81 20.42 -1.60
CA ARG A 206 -8.82 21.23 -2.83
C ARG A 206 -8.87 20.39 -4.11
N VAL A 207 -9.16 19.09 -4.00
CA VAL A 207 -9.20 18.20 -5.17
C VAL A 207 -10.17 18.73 -6.25
N PRO A 208 -11.41 19.16 -5.94
CA PRO A 208 -12.32 19.70 -6.97
C PRO A 208 -11.79 21.01 -7.59
N PHE A 209 -11.25 21.92 -6.78
CA PHE A 209 -10.60 23.14 -7.26
C PHE A 209 -9.43 22.84 -8.21
N LEU A 210 -8.53 21.93 -7.82
CA LEU A 210 -7.37 21.55 -8.64
C LEU A 210 -7.78 20.88 -9.94
N TYR A 211 -8.83 20.05 -9.91
CA TYR A 211 -9.39 19.42 -11.10
C TYR A 211 -9.97 20.48 -12.06
N GLN A 212 -10.65 21.49 -11.54
CA GLN A 212 -11.16 22.59 -12.35
C GLN A 212 -10.03 23.46 -12.95
N VAL A 213 -8.93 23.67 -12.21
CA VAL A 213 -7.74 24.36 -12.73
C VAL A 213 -6.98 23.50 -13.74
N PHE A 214 -6.97 22.18 -13.58
CA PHE A 214 -6.25 21.22 -14.41
C PHE A 214 -7.13 19.99 -14.72
N PRO A 215 -8.00 20.05 -15.74
CA PRO A 215 -8.96 18.98 -16.04
C PRO A 215 -8.32 17.63 -16.43
N ASP A 216 -7.05 17.65 -16.80
CA ASP A 216 -6.27 16.48 -17.18
C ASP A 216 -5.33 15.99 -16.04
N ALA A 217 -5.42 16.56 -14.84
CA ALA A 217 -4.56 16.20 -13.72
C ALA A 217 -4.62 14.72 -13.33
N ARG A 218 -3.51 14.21 -12.78
CA ARG A 218 -3.39 12.89 -12.17
C ARG A 218 -3.23 13.04 -10.65
N PHE A 219 -4.06 12.36 -9.87
CA PHE A 219 -4.02 12.38 -8.41
C PHE A 219 -3.43 11.09 -7.84
N ILE A 220 -2.43 11.22 -6.96
CA ILE A 220 -1.89 10.10 -6.19
C ILE A 220 -2.38 10.25 -4.75
N TYR A 221 -3.32 9.41 -4.34
CA TYR A 221 -3.83 9.41 -2.98
C TYR A 221 -3.00 8.50 -2.07
N LEU A 222 -2.21 9.11 -1.20
CA LEU A 222 -1.46 8.40 -0.17
C LEU A 222 -2.26 8.29 1.13
N SER A 223 -2.54 7.06 1.55
CA SER A 223 -3.23 6.75 2.79
C SER A 223 -2.28 6.15 3.85
N ARG A 224 -2.62 6.29 5.12
CA ARG A 224 -1.89 5.68 6.25
C ARG A 224 -2.90 5.18 7.29
N ASP A 225 -2.54 4.11 8.02
CA ASP A 225 -3.38 3.56 9.09
C ASP A 225 -3.87 4.69 10.01
N LEU A 226 -5.17 4.68 10.28
CA LEU A 226 -5.89 5.69 11.05
C LEU A 226 -5.19 6.01 12.38
N ARG A 227 -4.81 4.98 13.16
CA ARG A 227 -4.22 5.16 14.48
C ARG A 227 -2.81 5.73 14.36
N GLN A 228 -2.00 5.13 13.49
CA GLN A 228 -0.63 5.60 13.26
C GLN A 228 -0.60 7.04 12.77
N ASN A 229 -1.52 7.40 11.87
CA ASN A 229 -1.58 8.73 11.31
C ASN A 229 -2.05 9.75 12.37
N VAL A 230 -3.10 9.46 13.13
CA VAL A 230 -3.59 10.36 14.18
C VAL A 230 -2.51 10.60 15.23
N VAL A 231 -1.80 9.57 15.68
CA VAL A 231 -0.69 9.73 16.63
C VAL A 231 0.45 10.56 16.04
N SER A 232 0.78 10.35 14.76
CA SER A 232 1.79 11.18 14.09
C SER A 232 1.37 12.64 13.98
N ILE A 233 0.07 12.93 13.83
CA ILE A 233 -0.48 14.30 13.88
C ILE A 233 -0.37 14.87 15.31
N ILE A 234 -0.75 14.12 16.34
CA ILE A 234 -0.67 14.54 17.75
C ILE A 234 0.76 14.99 18.09
N GLU A 235 1.76 14.16 17.78
CA GLU A 235 3.15 14.45 18.12
C GLU A 235 3.68 15.66 17.34
N ALA A 236 3.35 15.73 16.06
CA ALA A 236 3.78 16.82 15.20
C ALA A 236 3.08 18.14 15.52
N TRP A 237 1.85 18.09 16.05
CA TRP A 237 1.14 19.29 16.51
C TRP A 237 1.89 20.03 17.62
N LYS A 238 2.60 19.30 18.48
CA LYS A 238 3.38 19.85 19.59
C LYS A 238 4.66 20.57 19.13
N HIS A 239 5.10 20.35 17.88
CA HIS A 239 6.37 20.86 17.39
C HIS A 239 6.17 22.20 16.63
N PRO A 240 6.96 23.25 16.92
CA PRO A 240 6.76 24.59 16.35
C PRO A 240 6.93 24.64 14.83
N GLY A 241 7.73 23.73 14.27
CA GLY A 241 7.95 23.60 12.82
C GLY A 241 6.71 23.24 11.99
N PHE A 242 5.58 22.88 12.62
CA PHE A 242 4.34 22.52 11.90
C PHE A 242 3.23 23.56 12.05
N ILE A 243 3.49 24.72 12.68
CA ILE A 243 2.52 25.81 12.71
C ILE A 243 2.29 26.22 11.25
N ALA A 244 1.07 26.05 10.76
CA ALA A 244 0.66 26.47 9.42
C ALA A 244 0.03 27.86 9.47
N ILE A 245 -0.85 28.11 10.46
CA ILE A 245 -1.59 29.37 10.58
C ILE A 245 -1.27 30.03 11.94
N PRO A 246 -0.39 31.04 11.97
CA PRO A 246 -0.10 31.85 13.13
C PRO A 246 -1.15 32.97 13.18
N HIS A 247 -1.50 33.40 14.38
CA HIS A 247 -2.55 34.40 14.60
C HIS A 247 -3.93 33.98 14.07
N LEU A 248 -4.30 32.70 14.18
CA LEU A 248 -5.65 32.22 13.87
C LEU A 248 -6.66 32.88 14.84
N PRO A 249 -7.54 33.77 14.36
CA PRO A 249 -8.42 34.53 15.24
C PRO A 249 -9.36 33.63 16.04
N GLY A 250 -9.39 33.79 17.37
CA GLY A 250 -10.26 33.02 18.26
C GLY A 250 -9.76 31.62 18.64
N TRP A 251 -8.57 31.21 18.19
CA TRP A 251 -7.96 29.93 18.60
C TRP A 251 -7.00 30.09 19.80
N PRO A 252 -6.90 29.12 20.73
CA PRO A 252 -5.92 29.16 21.81
C PRO A 252 -4.48 29.30 21.29
N ASP A 253 -3.70 30.18 21.93
CA ASP A 253 -2.35 30.60 21.53
C ASP A 253 -2.24 31.14 20.09
N ALA A 254 -3.38 31.36 19.44
CA ALA A 254 -3.53 31.78 18.06
C ALA A 254 -2.72 30.96 17.03
N GLN A 255 -2.31 29.73 17.36
CA GLN A 255 -1.45 28.91 16.50
C GLN A 255 -2.12 27.59 16.11
N TRP A 256 -2.36 27.41 14.82
CA TRP A 256 -2.89 26.18 14.24
C TRP A 256 -1.82 25.47 13.39
N ARG A 257 -1.81 24.13 13.41
CA ARG A 257 -0.85 23.30 12.68
C ARG A 257 -1.54 22.56 11.53
N PHE A 258 -0.82 22.29 10.44
CA PHE A 258 -1.35 21.63 9.22
C PHE A 258 -2.56 22.35 8.59
N LEU A 259 -3.36 21.62 7.81
CA LEU A 259 -4.57 22.12 7.16
C LEU A 259 -5.63 22.60 8.17
N LEU A 260 -6.46 23.55 7.75
CA LEU A 260 -7.61 24.09 8.49
C LEU A 260 -8.92 23.70 7.79
N PRO A 261 -9.56 22.58 8.18
CA PRO A 261 -10.83 22.17 7.60
C PRO A 261 -12.01 22.95 8.15
N ASP A 262 -13.13 22.92 7.43
CA ASP A 262 -14.40 23.48 7.89
C ASP A 262 -14.84 22.88 9.22
N GLY A 263 -15.39 23.72 10.09
CA GLY A 263 -15.82 23.33 11.43
C GLY A 263 -14.70 23.29 12.49
N TRP A 264 -13.46 23.70 12.18
CA TRP A 264 -12.35 23.73 13.14
C TRP A 264 -12.68 24.46 14.45
N ARG A 265 -13.52 25.51 14.39
CA ARG A 265 -13.95 26.29 15.57
C ARG A 265 -14.63 25.44 16.64
N ASN A 266 -15.30 24.35 16.25
CA ASN A 266 -16.00 23.43 17.15
C ASN A 266 -15.04 22.60 18.03
N TYR A 267 -13.75 22.62 17.71
CA TYR A 267 -12.71 21.90 18.46
C TYR A 267 -11.96 22.77 19.46
N ARG A 268 -12.39 24.02 19.65
CA ARG A 268 -11.82 24.90 20.67
C ARG A 268 -11.96 24.27 22.06
N GLY A 269 -10.85 24.16 22.79
CA GLY A 269 -10.81 23.54 24.11
C GLY A 269 -10.97 22.02 24.13
N ARG A 270 -11.07 21.35 22.97
CA ARG A 270 -11.09 19.88 22.89
C ARG A 270 -9.67 19.32 23.08
N PRO A 271 -9.54 18.08 23.59
CA PRO A 271 -8.24 17.41 23.67
C PRO A 271 -7.57 17.28 22.29
N LEU A 272 -6.25 17.29 22.26
CA LEU A 272 -5.47 17.25 21.03
C LEU A 272 -5.77 16.01 20.16
N CYS A 273 -6.03 14.85 20.76
CA CYS A 273 -6.42 13.65 20.02
C CYS A 273 -7.70 13.85 19.19
N HIS A 274 -8.68 14.62 19.67
CA HIS A 274 -9.89 14.94 18.92
C HIS A 274 -9.59 15.88 17.76
N ILE A 275 -8.71 16.87 17.95
CA ILE A 275 -8.26 17.79 16.89
C ILE A 275 -7.48 17.04 15.79
N ALA A 276 -6.63 16.09 16.19
CA ALA A 276 -5.87 15.25 15.27
C ALA A 276 -6.78 14.28 14.48
N ALA A 277 -7.73 13.63 15.16
CA ALA A 277 -8.72 12.77 14.53
C ALA A 277 -9.64 13.53 13.58
N PHE A 278 -10.03 14.76 13.94
CA PHE A 278 -10.80 15.66 13.08
C PHE A 278 -10.06 16.00 11.78
N GLN A 279 -8.80 16.39 11.85
CA GLN A 279 -8.02 16.71 10.65
C GLN A 279 -7.79 15.47 9.77
N TRP A 280 -7.52 14.32 10.38
CA TRP A 280 -7.45 13.07 9.64
C TRP A 280 -8.77 12.77 8.91
N ALA A 281 -9.90 12.91 9.60
CA ALA A 281 -11.20 12.61 9.05
C ALA A 281 -11.58 13.58 7.93
N ALA A 282 -11.39 14.88 8.16
CA ALA A 282 -11.72 15.91 7.19
C ALA A 282 -10.87 15.79 5.91
N ALA A 283 -9.56 15.60 6.04
CA ALA A 283 -8.67 15.42 4.90
C ALA A 283 -9.05 14.19 4.06
N ASN A 284 -9.17 13.02 4.71
CA ASN A 284 -9.46 11.80 3.96
C ASN A 284 -10.88 11.78 3.40
N LYS A 285 -11.88 12.32 4.12
CA LYS A 285 -13.24 12.42 3.59
C LYS A 285 -13.29 13.31 2.34
N ALA A 286 -12.66 14.49 2.40
CA ALA A 286 -12.61 15.40 1.25
C ALA A 286 -11.93 14.77 0.03
N ILE A 287 -10.81 14.05 0.23
CA ILE A 287 -10.13 13.33 -0.86
C ILE A 287 -11.04 12.23 -1.44
N VAL A 288 -11.56 11.35 -0.58
CA VAL A 288 -12.37 10.20 -1.01
C VAL A 288 -13.60 10.65 -1.78
N ASP A 289 -14.34 11.62 -1.24
CA ASP A 289 -15.57 12.11 -1.88
C ASP A 289 -15.27 12.77 -3.24
N ALA A 290 -14.14 13.48 -3.37
CA ALA A 290 -13.75 14.11 -4.63
C ALA A 290 -13.24 13.10 -5.67
N LEU A 291 -12.42 12.12 -5.28
CA LEU A 291 -11.86 11.12 -6.20
C LEU A 291 -12.93 10.21 -6.80
N GLU A 292 -13.99 9.90 -6.06
CA GLU A 292 -15.11 9.12 -6.59
C GLU A 292 -15.89 9.84 -7.70
N ALA A 293 -15.78 11.18 -7.78
CA ALA A 293 -16.36 11.98 -8.86
C ALA A 293 -15.42 12.17 -10.06
N ILE A 294 -14.14 11.77 -9.94
CA ILE A 294 -13.12 11.92 -10.98
C ILE A 294 -12.95 10.60 -11.75
N PRO A 295 -12.72 10.63 -13.08
CA PRO A 295 -12.40 9.45 -13.87
C PRO A 295 -11.32 8.57 -13.23
N THR A 296 -11.57 7.26 -13.19
CA THR A 296 -10.70 6.29 -12.47
C THR A 296 -9.30 6.15 -13.07
N ASP A 297 -9.07 6.61 -14.30
CA ASP A 297 -7.74 6.66 -14.91
C ASP A 297 -6.95 7.90 -14.47
N GLN A 298 -7.61 8.91 -13.89
CA GLN A 298 -6.99 10.15 -13.41
C GLN A 298 -6.58 10.10 -11.94
N TRP A 299 -6.78 8.98 -11.25
CA TRP A 299 -6.27 8.83 -9.89
C TRP A 299 -5.86 7.40 -9.57
N THR A 300 -4.90 7.28 -8.64
CA THR A 300 -4.48 6.01 -8.06
C THR A 300 -4.33 6.18 -6.55
N THR A 301 -4.39 5.07 -5.83
CA THR A 301 -4.06 5.03 -4.40
C THR A 301 -2.69 4.41 -4.15
N ILE A 302 -2.12 4.69 -2.98
CA ILE A 302 -0.98 3.99 -2.39
C ILE A 302 -1.15 4.03 -0.86
N SER A 303 -0.76 2.96 -0.17
CA SER A 303 -0.69 2.96 1.29
C SER A 303 0.75 3.24 1.74
N TYR A 304 0.92 3.95 2.85
CA TYR A 304 2.22 4.16 3.46
C TYR A 304 2.90 2.82 3.81
N ALA A 305 2.11 1.82 4.20
CA ALA A 305 2.63 0.49 4.50
C ALA A 305 3.25 -0.15 3.25
N ASN A 306 2.57 -0.09 2.10
CA ASN A 306 3.08 -0.63 0.84
C ASN A 306 4.32 0.12 0.37
N LEU A 307 4.31 1.47 0.46
CA LEU A 307 5.46 2.30 0.08
C LEU A 307 6.72 1.93 0.88
N ILE A 308 6.56 1.55 2.15
CA ILE A 308 7.69 1.15 3.00
C ILE A 308 8.06 -0.33 2.78
N ALA A 309 7.08 -1.20 2.54
CA ALA A 309 7.30 -2.64 2.36
C ALA A 309 8.02 -2.96 1.05
N ASP A 310 7.61 -2.32 -0.05
CA ASP A 310 8.24 -2.48 -1.37
C ASP A 310 8.25 -1.13 -2.12
N PRO A 311 9.20 -0.24 -1.77
CA PRO A 311 9.29 1.07 -2.38
C PRO A 311 9.60 1.00 -3.88
N ALA A 312 10.34 -0.01 -4.34
CA ALA A 312 10.72 -0.12 -5.73
C ALA A 312 9.49 -0.43 -6.60
N ALA A 313 8.72 -1.46 -6.22
CA ALA A 313 7.51 -1.84 -6.94
C ALA A 313 6.44 -0.74 -6.95
N GLU A 314 6.20 -0.10 -5.80
CA GLU A 314 5.18 0.95 -5.72
C GLU A 314 5.60 2.20 -6.51
N ILE A 315 6.86 2.62 -6.47
CA ILE A 315 7.33 3.77 -7.24
C ILE A 315 7.33 3.48 -8.74
N GLU A 316 7.72 2.28 -9.17
CA GLU A 316 7.62 1.86 -10.57
C GLU A 316 6.16 1.91 -11.05
N ARG A 317 5.23 1.37 -10.26
CA ARG A 317 3.79 1.42 -10.54
C ARG A 317 3.26 2.85 -10.66
N LEU A 318 3.65 3.74 -9.74
CA LEU A 318 3.26 5.14 -9.78
C LEU A 318 3.86 5.88 -10.97
N CYS A 319 5.12 5.60 -11.34
CA CYS A 319 5.76 6.14 -12.54
C CYS A 319 5.03 5.70 -13.82
N GLY A 320 4.59 4.45 -13.88
CA GLY A 320 3.74 3.94 -14.96
C GLY A 320 2.39 4.66 -15.04
N PHE A 321 1.72 4.89 -13.91
CA PHE A 321 0.46 5.62 -13.84
C PHE A 321 0.56 7.08 -14.30
N ILE A 322 1.62 7.80 -13.90
CA ILE A 322 1.85 9.20 -14.30
C ILE A 322 2.63 9.33 -15.62
N GLU A 323 2.95 8.20 -16.26
CA GLU A 323 3.64 8.11 -17.55
C GLU A 323 4.98 8.85 -17.58
N VAL A 324 5.83 8.56 -16.59
CA VAL A 324 7.21 9.07 -16.54
C VAL A 324 8.21 7.93 -16.38
N GLU A 325 9.40 8.12 -16.94
CA GLU A 325 10.51 7.22 -16.69
C GLU A 325 11.19 7.54 -15.35
N MET A 326 11.61 6.50 -14.64
CA MET A 326 12.29 6.67 -13.35
C MET A 326 13.68 7.34 -13.50
N GLY A 327 14.36 7.14 -14.63
CA GLY A 327 15.75 7.59 -14.79
C GLY A 327 16.74 6.90 -13.84
N ALA A 328 18.04 7.25 -13.94
CA ALA A 328 19.08 6.59 -13.14
C ALA A 328 19.06 7.02 -11.66
N ARG A 329 18.74 8.30 -11.39
CA ARG A 329 18.79 8.89 -10.03
C ARG A 329 17.74 8.30 -9.10
N LEU A 330 16.51 8.13 -9.57
CA LEU A 330 15.45 7.51 -8.78
C LEU A 330 15.76 6.02 -8.56
N ARG A 331 16.15 5.28 -9.61
CA ARG A 331 16.54 3.87 -9.49
C ARG A 331 17.64 3.66 -8.44
N ALA A 332 18.70 4.46 -8.47
CA ALA A 332 19.77 4.40 -7.48
C ALA A 332 19.28 4.71 -6.05
N SER A 333 18.26 5.56 -5.90
CA SER A 333 17.67 5.87 -4.59
C SER A 333 16.83 4.72 -4.01
N LEU A 334 16.33 3.82 -4.85
CA LEU A 334 15.51 2.68 -4.47
C LEU A 334 16.32 1.41 -4.17
N GLN A 335 17.61 1.40 -4.53
CA GLN A 335 18.54 0.31 -4.19
C GLN A 335 19.01 0.33 -2.72
N ARG A 336 18.56 1.32 -1.94
CA ARG A 336 18.95 1.51 -0.53
C ARG A 336 17.70 1.63 0.32
N ALA A 337 17.83 1.38 1.62
CA ALA A 337 16.75 1.64 2.57
C ALA A 337 16.29 3.11 2.47
N LEU A 338 14.98 3.32 2.48
CA LEU A 338 14.39 4.64 2.36
C LEU A 338 14.87 5.56 3.50
N PRO A 339 15.41 6.74 3.19
CA PRO A 339 15.84 7.68 4.23
C PRO A 339 14.63 8.23 5.00
N LEU A 340 14.85 8.63 6.25
CA LEU A 340 13.84 9.39 6.97
C LEU A 340 13.62 10.74 6.28
N SER A 341 12.36 11.11 6.04
CA SER A 341 12.04 12.41 5.43
C SER A 341 12.47 13.57 6.32
N ALA A 342 12.69 14.76 5.73
CA ALA A 342 13.05 15.98 6.46
C ALA A 342 12.02 16.40 7.52
N THR A 343 10.78 15.90 7.43
CA THR A 343 9.70 16.22 8.38
C THR A 343 9.53 15.16 9.47
N THR A 344 10.43 14.18 9.56
CA THR A 344 10.33 13.07 10.53
C THR A 344 10.74 13.54 11.92
N ILE A 345 9.84 13.45 12.90
CA ILE A 345 10.16 13.79 14.30
C ILE A 345 10.79 12.60 15.01
N THR A 346 10.23 11.43 14.75
CA THR A 346 10.67 10.14 15.28
C THR A 346 10.50 9.09 14.20
N PRO A 347 11.31 8.02 14.19
CA PRO A 347 11.12 6.91 13.27
C PRO A 347 9.67 6.38 13.28
N PRO A 348 9.10 6.06 12.11
CA PRO A 348 7.77 5.47 12.01
C PRO A 348 7.75 4.10 12.70
N SER A 349 6.74 3.83 13.53
CA SER A 349 6.52 2.52 14.15
C SER A 349 5.04 2.14 14.09
N PRO A 350 4.68 0.89 13.67
CA PRO A 350 3.29 0.45 13.55
C PRO A 350 2.52 0.44 14.87
N ILE A 351 3.23 0.26 15.98
CA ILE A 351 2.68 0.14 17.33
C ILE A 351 2.89 1.40 18.18
N LYS A 352 3.42 2.48 17.59
CA LYS A 352 3.70 3.73 18.31
C LYS A 352 2.49 4.25 19.07
N TRP A 353 1.32 4.10 18.45
CA TRP A 353 0.06 4.56 19.02
C TRP A 353 -0.34 3.82 20.30
N LYS A 354 0.13 2.59 20.54
CA LYS A 354 -0.16 1.82 21.76
C LYS A 354 0.49 2.41 23.01
N HIS A 355 1.56 3.18 22.83
CA HIS A 355 2.38 3.72 23.93
C HIS A 355 2.33 5.25 24.01
N ASN A 356 1.50 5.92 23.19
CA ASN A 356 1.38 7.38 23.21
C ASN A 356 0.30 7.79 24.23
N PRO A 357 0.66 8.47 25.33
CA PRO A 357 -0.29 8.79 26.42
C PRO A 357 -1.33 9.84 26.01
N ASP A 358 -1.09 10.61 24.96
CA ASP A 358 -2.03 11.62 24.45
C ASP A 358 -3.04 11.02 23.45
N PHE A 359 -2.92 9.73 23.11
CA PHE A 359 -3.81 9.06 22.15
C PHE A 359 -4.93 8.32 22.87
N ASP A 360 -6.18 8.70 22.57
CA ASP A 360 -7.38 7.98 23.00
C ASP A 360 -7.89 7.08 21.86
N PRO A 361 -7.86 5.74 21.99
CA PRO A 361 -8.40 4.84 20.97
C PRO A 361 -9.88 5.07 20.65
N ALA A 362 -10.69 5.64 21.57
CA ALA A 362 -12.11 5.89 21.37
C ALA A 362 -12.37 6.86 20.21
N VAL A 363 -11.47 7.81 19.92
CA VAL A 363 -11.63 8.76 18.81
C VAL A 363 -11.59 8.08 17.43
N THR A 364 -11.10 6.84 17.35
CA THR A 364 -11.02 6.07 16.09
C THR A 364 -12.30 5.31 15.76
N LYS A 365 -13.13 4.96 16.75
CA LYS A 365 -14.36 4.17 16.54
C LYS A 365 -15.31 4.80 15.50
N PRO A 366 -15.68 6.09 15.59
CA PRO A 366 -16.59 6.69 14.60
C PRO A 366 -15.94 6.84 13.22
N LEU A 367 -14.62 6.70 13.12
CA LEU A 367 -13.85 6.88 11.88
C LEU A 367 -13.60 5.57 11.12
N GLN A 368 -13.94 4.42 11.72
CA GLN A 368 -13.74 3.10 11.09
C GLN A 368 -14.46 2.93 9.75
N PRO A 369 -15.70 3.43 9.53
CA PRO A 369 -16.35 3.34 8.23
C PRO A 369 -15.56 4.06 7.13
N LEU A 370 -15.07 5.27 7.41
CA LEU A 370 -14.22 6.02 6.49
C LEU A 370 -12.90 5.29 6.22
N ALA A 371 -12.26 4.75 7.26
CA ALA A 371 -11.06 3.93 7.10
C ALA A 371 -11.31 2.67 6.25
N GLY A 372 -12.50 2.07 6.36
CA GLY A 372 -12.94 0.96 5.51
C GLY A 372 -13.08 1.36 4.04
N ARG A 373 -13.72 2.52 3.77
CA ARG A 373 -13.90 3.06 2.41
C ARG A 373 -12.55 3.38 1.75
N ILE A 374 -11.60 3.96 2.49
CA ILE A 374 -10.24 4.20 2.00
C ILE A 374 -9.57 2.89 1.56
N ARG A 375 -9.71 1.81 2.35
CA ARG A 375 -9.17 0.50 1.98
C ARG A 375 -9.83 -0.07 0.72
N SER A 376 -11.14 0.07 0.56
CA SER A 376 -11.83 -0.44 -0.64
C SER A 376 -11.47 0.33 -1.92
N LEU A 377 -11.17 1.63 -1.83
CA LEU A 377 -10.64 2.37 -2.99
C LEU A 377 -9.33 1.76 -3.50
N GLY A 378 -8.46 1.35 -2.58
CA GLY A 378 -7.21 0.69 -2.92
C GLY A 378 -7.37 -0.68 -3.57
N VAL A 379 -8.47 -1.38 -3.31
CA VAL A 379 -8.79 -2.64 -3.98
C VAL A 379 -9.30 -2.39 -5.40
N ASN A 380 -10.17 -1.38 -5.60
CA ASN A 380 -10.78 -1.08 -6.90
C ASN A 380 -9.80 -0.42 -7.89
N THR A 381 -8.88 0.44 -7.44
CA THR A 381 -7.83 1.00 -8.32
C THR A 381 -6.68 0.04 -8.61
N ALA A 382 -6.54 -1.03 -7.82
CA ALA A 382 -5.52 -2.01 -8.09
C ALA A 382 -5.82 -2.77 -9.40
N ASP A 383 -7.09 -2.86 -9.82
CA ASP A 383 -7.48 -3.60 -11.02
C ASP A 383 -7.04 -2.94 -12.34
N THR A 384 -6.66 -1.66 -12.34
CA THR A 384 -6.19 -0.95 -13.54
C THR A 384 -4.67 -0.89 -13.70
N VAL A 385 -3.88 -1.12 -12.63
CA VAL A 385 -2.39 -1.05 -12.69
C VAL A 385 -1.68 -2.30 -12.10
N ARG A 386 -2.41 -3.34 -11.67
CA ARG A 386 -1.84 -4.65 -11.24
C ARG A 386 -1.21 -5.49 -12.38
N ARG A 387 -0.56 -4.88 -13.37
CA ARG A 387 0.10 -5.63 -14.45
C ARG A 387 1.55 -6.03 -14.18
N ALA A 388 2.20 -5.60 -13.09
CA ALA A 388 3.61 -5.96 -12.86
C ALA A 388 3.82 -7.24 -12.01
N HIS A 389 3.07 -7.46 -10.93
CA HIS A 389 3.24 -8.64 -10.04
C HIS A 389 2.31 -9.82 -10.37
N HIS A 390 1.59 -9.74 -11.50
CA HIS A 390 0.65 -10.76 -11.99
C HIS A 390 1.11 -11.47 -13.27
N MET A 391 2.31 -11.20 -13.79
CA MET A 391 2.79 -11.80 -15.03
C MET A 391 3.46 -13.16 -14.85
N THR A 392 3.03 -13.97 -13.87
CA THR A 392 3.38 -15.38 -13.98
C THR A 392 2.60 -15.98 -15.14
N SER A 393 3.30 -16.60 -16.09
CA SER A 393 2.66 -17.42 -17.11
C SER A 393 2.19 -18.76 -16.56
N VAL A 394 2.70 -19.17 -15.38
CA VAL A 394 2.38 -20.45 -14.76
C VAL A 394 0.95 -20.43 -14.22
N ARG A 395 0.24 -21.52 -14.46
CA ARG A 395 -1.12 -21.76 -13.97
C ARG A 395 -1.12 -22.99 -13.08
N PHE A 396 -1.88 -22.91 -12.01
CA PHE A 396 -2.07 -24.02 -11.10
C PHE A 396 -3.12 -24.97 -11.64
N ALA A 397 -2.76 -26.25 -11.70
CA ALA A 397 -3.65 -27.33 -12.04
C ALA A 397 -3.18 -28.63 -11.39
N CYS A 398 -4.14 -29.44 -10.95
CA CYS A 398 -3.95 -30.81 -10.52
C CYS A 398 -4.69 -31.73 -11.52
N HIS A 399 -4.05 -32.09 -12.63
CA HIS A 399 -4.68 -32.96 -13.62
C HIS A 399 -4.73 -34.41 -13.14
N VAL A 400 -5.88 -35.06 -13.30
CA VAL A 400 -6.11 -36.43 -12.84
C VAL A 400 -5.20 -37.45 -13.54
N ASP A 401 -4.85 -37.22 -14.80
CA ASP A 401 -3.97 -38.09 -15.58
C ASP A 401 -2.50 -38.11 -15.08
N GLN A 402 -2.09 -37.09 -14.34
CA GLN A 402 -0.76 -36.96 -13.75
C GLN A 402 -0.64 -37.65 -12.38
N LEU A 403 -1.75 -38.16 -11.83
CA LEU A 403 -1.74 -38.85 -10.55
C LEU A 403 -1.22 -40.28 -10.71
N ALA A 404 -0.44 -40.72 -9.71
CA ALA A 404 -0.09 -42.12 -9.59
C ALA A 404 -1.36 -42.93 -9.27
N PRO A 405 -1.66 -44.01 -10.01
CA PRO A 405 -2.80 -44.86 -9.71
C PRO A 405 -2.62 -45.52 -8.34
N ALA A 406 -3.70 -45.59 -7.57
CA ALA A 406 -3.74 -46.32 -6.29
C ALA A 406 -4.74 -47.48 -6.38
N ALA A 407 -4.39 -48.60 -5.76
CA ALA A 407 -5.29 -49.74 -5.65
C ALA A 407 -6.57 -49.33 -4.89
N LEU A 408 -7.72 -49.78 -5.38
CA LEU A 408 -9.03 -49.49 -4.80
C LEU A 408 -9.71 -50.79 -4.38
N ALA A 409 -10.47 -50.72 -3.31
CA ALA A 409 -11.41 -51.79 -2.95
C ALA A 409 -12.52 -51.93 -4.01
N ASP A 410 -13.18 -53.09 -4.03
CA ASP A 410 -14.26 -53.34 -4.99
C ASP A 410 -15.54 -52.56 -4.64
N ASP A 411 -15.77 -52.26 -3.36
CA ASP A 411 -16.97 -51.64 -2.80
C ASP A 411 -16.89 -50.10 -2.68
N VAL A 412 -16.21 -49.45 -3.63
CA VAL A 412 -16.04 -48.00 -3.61
C VAL A 412 -17.29 -47.22 -4.02
N ILE A 413 -17.54 -46.14 -3.29
CA ILE A 413 -18.54 -45.12 -3.58
C ILE A 413 -17.86 -43.87 -4.14
N VAL A 414 -18.63 -43.06 -4.85
CA VAL A 414 -18.27 -41.68 -5.17
C VAL A 414 -18.35 -40.84 -3.90
N ALA A 415 -17.31 -40.08 -3.59
CA ALA A 415 -17.27 -39.22 -2.41
C ALA A 415 -18.54 -38.34 -2.31
N PRO A 416 -19.26 -38.33 -1.18
CA PRO A 416 -20.47 -37.51 -1.01
C PRO A 416 -20.22 -36.00 -1.18
N SER A 417 -19.00 -35.54 -0.91
CA SER A 417 -18.57 -34.16 -1.11
C SER A 417 -18.34 -33.79 -2.56
N LEU A 418 -18.28 -34.75 -3.49
CA LEU A 418 -17.95 -34.49 -4.90
C LEU A 418 -18.84 -33.37 -5.49
N ARG A 419 -18.20 -32.38 -6.10
CA ARG A 419 -18.86 -31.38 -6.95
C ARG A 419 -18.21 -31.38 -8.32
N VAL A 420 -19.03 -31.28 -9.35
CA VAL A 420 -18.58 -31.28 -10.75
C VAL A 420 -18.80 -29.89 -11.33
N ALA A 421 -17.79 -29.35 -12.00
CA ALA A 421 -17.83 -28.07 -12.68
C ALA A 421 -17.39 -28.22 -14.14
N ILE A 422 -18.36 -28.40 -15.03
CA ILE A 422 -18.12 -28.73 -16.45
C ILE A 422 -17.68 -27.50 -17.26
N ALA A 423 -18.13 -26.30 -16.86
CA ALA A 423 -17.79 -25.03 -17.50
C ALA A 423 -16.59 -24.30 -16.84
N GLY A 424 -15.74 -24.99 -16.08
CA GLY A 424 -14.52 -24.42 -15.48
C GLY A 424 -14.74 -23.46 -14.28
N GLY A 425 -15.96 -23.35 -13.75
CA GLY A 425 -16.28 -22.50 -12.59
C GLY A 425 -16.13 -23.20 -11.23
N ALA A 426 -16.12 -22.45 -10.13
CA ALA A 426 -16.29 -23.03 -8.80
C ALA A 426 -17.78 -23.25 -8.51
N PRO A 427 -18.17 -24.31 -7.78
CA PRO A 427 -19.56 -24.48 -7.34
C PRO A 427 -20.03 -23.27 -6.52
N LEU A 428 -21.19 -22.69 -6.87
CA LEU A 428 -21.70 -21.44 -6.28
C LEU A 428 -21.75 -21.47 -4.74
N GLY A 429 -22.15 -22.61 -4.15
CA GLY A 429 -22.21 -22.80 -2.70
C GLY A 429 -20.86 -22.81 -1.99
N LEU A 430 -19.75 -22.88 -2.73
CA LEU A 430 -18.39 -22.95 -2.20
C LEU A 430 -17.59 -21.66 -2.43
N LEU A 431 -18.15 -20.64 -3.10
CA LEU A 431 -17.44 -19.41 -3.45
C LEU A 431 -16.77 -18.72 -2.25
N GLY A 432 -17.37 -18.82 -1.05
CA GLY A 432 -16.79 -18.28 0.18
C GLY A 432 -15.49 -18.96 0.62
N LYS A 433 -15.39 -20.29 0.45
CA LYS A 433 -14.20 -21.12 0.74
C LYS A 433 -13.19 -21.11 -0.43
N LEU A 434 -13.64 -20.88 -1.66
CA LEU A 434 -12.83 -20.98 -2.89
C LEU A 434 -12.38 -19.61 -3.44
N ARG A 435 -11.87 -18.74 -2.56
CA ARG A 435 -11.30 -17.43 -2.93
C ARG A 435 -9.94 -17.57 -3.63
N HIS A 436 -9.50 -16.54 -4.33
CA HIS A 436 -8.15 -16.45 -4.92
C HIS A 436 -7.82 -17.49 -6.00
N ARG A 437 -8.75 -17.69 -6.94
CA ARG A 437 -8.62 -18.65 -8.05
C ARG A 437 -8.02 -18.05 -9.32
N GLU A 438 -7.45 -16.86 -9.26
CA GLU A 438 -7.03 -16.11 -10.46
C GLU A 438 -5.88 -16.80 -11.21
N ARG A 439 -5.16 -17.72 -10.56
CA ARG A 439 -4.05 -18.49 -11.15
C ARG A 439 -4.42 -19.90 -11.58
N PHE A 440 -5.70 -20.27 -11.52
CA PHE A 440 -6.15 -21.58 -11.96
C PHE A 440 -6.02 -21.71 -13.49
N GLN A 441 -5.70 -22.91 -13.97
CA GLN A 441 -5.76 -23.19 -15.40
C GLN A 441 -7.22 -23.12 -15.87
N ALA A 442 -7.49 -22.24 -16.84
CA ALA A 442 -8.80 -22.03 -17.43
C ALA A 442 -9.18 -23.13 -18.43
N ASP A 443 -10.44 -23.15 -18.86
CA ASP A 443 -10.96 -23.94 -20.00
C ASP A 443 -10.89 -25.48 -19.84
N HIS A 444 -10.91 -25.97 -18.61
CA HIS A 444 -10.98 -27.40 -18.31
C HIS A 444 -12.17 -27.73 -17.39
N PRO A 445 -12.86 -28.86 -17.62
CA PRO A 445 -13.79 -29.41 -16.64
C PRO A 445 -13.05 -29.79 -15.36
N MET A 446 -13.68 -29.55 -14.21
CA MET A 446 -13.09 -29.80 -12.90
C MET A 446 -13.98 -30.66 -12.02
N LEU A 447 -13.34 -31.51 -11.21
CA LEU A 447 -13.94 -32.13 -10.03
C LEU A 447 -13.42 -31.42 -8.78
N TRP A 448 -14.25 -31.39 -7.74
CA TRP A 448 -13.90 -30.87 -6.44
C TRP A 448 -14.28 -31.90 -5.39
N VAL A 449 -13.34 -32.25 -4.53
CA VAL A 449 -13.57 -33.17 -3.41
C VAL A 449 -13.01 -32.55 -2.14
N GLU A 450 -13.75 -32.70 -1.05
CA GLU A 450 -13.38 -32.20 0.27
C GLU A 450 -12.66 -33.29 1.07
N ASP A 451 -11.55 -32.95 1.72
CA ASP A 451 -10.91 -33.81 2.71
C ASP A 451 -11.73 -33.82 4.02
N PRO A 452 -12.27 -34.98 4.47
CA PRO A 452 -13.06 -35.06 5.69
C PRO A 452 -12.34 -34.63 6.97
N ALA A 453 -11.00 -34.68 7.01
CA ALA A 453 -10.24 -34.26 8.19
C ALA A 453 -10.17 -32.73 8.30
N THR A 454 -9.74 -32.09 7.21
CA THR A 454 -9.37 -30.67 7.20
C THR A 454 -10.40 -29.74 6.60
N GLU A 455 -11.39 -30.27 5.87
CA GLU A 455 -12.37 -29.51 5.08
C GLU A 455 -11.73 -28.67 3.94
N VAL A 456 -10.50 -29.00 3.55
CA VAL A 456 -9.84 -28.43 2.37
C VAL A 456 -10.47 -29.06 1.12
N TRP A 457 -10.79 -28.22 0.14
CA TRP A 457 -11.33 -28.64 -1.15
C TRP A 457 -10.21 -28.77 -2.17
N THR A 458 -10.02 -29.98 -2.67
CA THR A 458 -9.04 -30.30 -3.71
C THR A 458 -9.66 -30.12 -5.10
N PRO A 459 -9.18 -29.17 -5.90
CA PRO A 459 -9.57 -29.04 -7.31
C PRO A 459 -8.80 -30.04 -8.19
N LEU A 460 -9.51 -30.74 -9.06
CA LEU A 460 -8.97 -31.76 -9.97
C LEU A 460 -9.37 -31.44 -11.41
N TRP A 461 -8.39 -31.31 -12.30
CA TRP A 461 -8.60 -30.98 -13.70
C TRP A 461 -8.75 -32.24 -14.54
N LEU A 462 -9.72 -32.21 -15.45
CA LEU A 462 -9.99 -33.29 -16.39
C LEU A 462 -9.70 -32.83 -17.82
N HIS A 463 -9.25 -33.77 -18.64
CA HIS A 463 -9.35 -33.65 -20.09
C HIS A 463 -10.80 -33.91 -20.54
N HIS A 464 -11.20 -33.37 -21.68
CA HIS A 464 -12.58 -33.51 -22.19
C HIS A 464 -13.08 -34.96 -22.26
N LYS A 465 -12.22 -35.92 -22.65
CA LYS A 465 -12.57 -37.35 -22.68
C LYS A 465 -12.85 -37.93 -21.29
N GLN A 466 -12.08 -37.51 -20.27
CA GLN A 466 -12.30 -37.93 -18.88
C GLN A 466 -13.57 -37.29 -18.31
N ALA A 467 -13.84 -36.03 -18.66
CA ALA A 467 -15.03 -35.31 -18.22
C ALA A 467 -16.33 -36.02 -18.64
N TRP A 468 -16.37 -36.60 -19.84
CA TRP A 468 -17.52 -37.39 -20.29
C TRP A 468 -17.76 -38.62 -19.40
N LEU A 469 -16.71 -39.36 -19.05
CA LEU A 469 -16.82 -40.52 -18.15
C LEU A 469 -17.19 -40.11 -16.72
N CYS A 470 -16.63 -38.99 -16.24
CA CYS A 470 -16.85 -38.49 -14.88
C CYS A 470 -18.22 -37.81 -14.70
N HIS A 471 -18.88 -37.39 -15.79
CA HIS A 471 -20.22 -36.81 -15.71
C HIS A 471 -21.27 -37.79 -15.16
N MET A 472 -21.01 -39.09 -15.27
CA MET A 472 -21.88 -40.14 -14.72
C MET A 472 -21.73 -40.34 -13.20
N LEU A 473 -20.76 -39.69 -12.55
CA LEU A 473 -20.52 -39.85 -11.12
C LEU A 473 -21.62 -39.18 -10.31
N GLN A 474 -22.27 -39.96 -9.45
CA GLN A 474 -23.29 -39.48 -8.53
C GLN A 474 -22.76 -39.53 -7.09
N PRO A 475 -22.61 -38.37 -6.40
CA PRO A 475 -22.10 -38.34 -5.03
C PRO A 475 -22.86 -39.29 -4.10
N GLY A 476 -22.13 -40.08 -3.31
CA GLY A 476 -22.67 -41.06 -2.36
C GLY A 476 -23.22 -42.35 -2.97
N ARG A 477 -23.13 -42.55 -4.30
CA ARG A 477 -23.52 -43.80 -4.97
C ARG A 477 -22.29 -44.63 -5.34
N ALA A 478 -22.52 -45.91 -5.63
CA ALA A 478 -21.47 -46.80 -6.12
C ALA A 478 -20.84 -46.26 -7.42
N ALA A 479 -19.54 -46.46 -7.59
CA ALA A 479 -18.83 -46.06 -8.80
C ALA A 479 -19.41 -46.77 -10.05
N PRO A 480 -19.69 -46.07 -11.17
CA PRO A 480 -20.24 -46.70 -12.37
C PRO A 480 -19.34 -47.83 -12.90
N ALA A 481 -19.93 -48.95 -13.31
CA ALA A 481 -19.20 -50.10 -13.86
C ALA A 481 -18.39 -49.76 -15.13
N ALA A 482 -18.79 -48.73 -15.88
CA ALA A 482 -18.08 -48.24 -17.06
C ALA A 482 -16.75 -47.53 -16.72
N LEU A 483 -16.54 -47.13 -15.46
CA LEU A 483 -15.31 -46.49 -15.01
C LEU A 483 -14.30 -47.56 -14.56
N THR A 484 -13.38 -47.92 -15.46
CA THR A 484 -12.41 -49.00 -15.27
C THR A 484 -10.97 -48.55 -15.52
N GLY A 485 -10.02 -49.42 -15.16
CA GLY A 485 -8.60 -49.24 -15.42
C GLY A 485 -7.99 -48.02 -14.72
N ARG A 486 -6.97 -47.43 -15.35
CA ARG A 486 -6.13 -46.38 -14.76
C ARG A 486 -6.90 -45.15 -14.27
N LEU A 487 -7.93 -44.71 -14.99
CA LEU A 487 -8.72 -43.54 -14.57
C LEU A 487 -9.47 -43.82 -13.25
N ARG A 488 -9.98 -45.04 -13.05
CA ARG A 488 -10.63 -45.44 -11.81
C ARG A 488 -9.65 -45.34 -10.64
N GLU A 489 -8.46 -45.91 -10.79
CA GLU A 489 -7.39 -45.89 -9.78
C GLU A 489 -6.89 -44.46 -9.49
N GLN A 490 -6.80 -43.60 -10.50
CA GLN A 490 -6.43 -42.19 -10.34
C GLN A 490 -7.50 -41.39 -9.59
N LEU A 491 -8.78 -41.65 -9.86
CA LEU A 491 -9.89 -41.05 -9.11
C LEU A 491 -9.94 -41.56 -7.66
N GLY A 492 -9.51 -42.81 -7.44
CA GLY A 492 -9.26 -43.37 -6.11
C GLY A 492 -8.17 -42.63 -5.35
N ALA A 493 -6.99 -42.49 -5.97
CA ALA A 493 -5.86 -41.75 -5.41
C ALA A 493 -6.21 -40.29 -5.06
N ALA A 494 -7.12 -39.68 -5.83
CA ALA A 494 -7.61 -38.32 -5.61
C ALA A 494 -8.72 -38.21 -4.55
N GLY A 495 -9.17 -39.32 -3.95
CA GLY A 495 -10.27 -39.37 -3.00
C GLY A 495 -11.68 -39.17 -3.61
N VAL A 496 -11.79 -39.11 -4.94
CA VAL A 496 -13.10 -39.02 -5.64
C VAL A 496 -13.86 -40.34 -5.52
N LEU A 497 -13.14 -41.47 -5.58
CA LEU A 497 -13.65 -42.79 -5.25
C LEU A 497 -13.07 -43.22 -3.91
N THR A 498 -13.92 -43.63 -2.98
CA THR A 498 -13.53 -43.95 -1.60
C THR A 498 -14.51 -44.93 -0.97
N THR A 499 -14.30 -45.35 0.27
CA THR A 499 -15.25 -46.15 1.05
C THR A 499 -15.88 -45.31 2.16
N VAL A 500 -17.06 -45.72 2.64
CA VAL A 500 -17.71 -45.06 3.79
C VAL A 500 -16.81 -45.13 5.04
N GLU A 501 -16.14 -46.27 5.23
CA GLU A 501 -15.18 -46.49 6.31
C GLU A 501 -14.02 -45.49 6.23
N ALA A 502 -13.37 -45.35 5.07
CA ALA A 502 -12.25 -44.41 4.90
C ALA A 502 -12.66 -42.95 5.16
N ILE A 503 -13.88 -42.55 4.79
CA ILE A 503 -14.41 -41.21 5.10
C ILE A 503 -14.53 -41.02 6.62
N HIS A 504 -15.10 -41.99 7.32
CA HIS A 504 -15.27 -41.93 8.77
C HIS A 504 -13.93 -41.94 9.50
N GLU A 505 -12.99 -42.79 9.07
CA GLU A 505 -11.63 -42.84 9.61
C GLU A 505 -10.90 -41.51 9.41
N ARG A 506 -10.98 -40.91 8.21
CA ARG A 506 -10.35 -39.63 7.94
C ARG A 506 -10.96 -38.49 8.76
N HIS A 507 -12.28 -38.49 8.95
CA HIS A 507 -12.95 -37.52 9.82
C HIS A 507 -12.57 -37.70 11.31
N ALA A 508 -12.52 -38.95 11.80
CA ALA A 508 -12.09 -39.27 13.17
C ALA A 508 -10.64 -38.83 13.40
N TYR A 509 -9.76 -39.12 12.43
CA TYR A 509 -8.37 -38.66 12.43
C TYR A 509 -8.25 -37.14 12.57
N GLY A 510 -9.01 -36.36 11.80
CA GLY A 510 -9.01 -34.90 11.92
C GLY A 510 -9.50 -34.39 13.28
N SER A 511 -10.47 -35.08 13.88
CA SER A 511 -10.99 -34.77 15.22
C SER A 511 -9.94 -35.04 16.30
N ASP A 512 -9.28 -36.19 16.24
CA ASP A 512 -8.21 -36.57 17.17
C ASP A 512 -7.02 -35.61 17.04
N LEU A 513 -6.67 -35.24 15.81
CA LEU A 513 -5.60 -34.29 15.53
C LEU A 513 -5.92 -32.90 16.11
N CYS A 514 -7.16 -32.45 16.01
CA CYS A 514 -7.61 -31.21 16.64
C CYS A 514 -7.51 -31.27 18.18
N GLN A 515 -7.90 -32.38 18.79
CA GLN A 515 -7.84 -32.56 20.25
C GLN A 515 -6.39 -32.59 20.75
N ALA A 516 -5.53 -33.40 20.13
CA ALA A 516 -4.12 -33.49 20.47
C ALA A 516 -3.39 -32.17 20.22
N GLY A 517 -3.65 -31.53 19.08
CA GLY A 517 -3.03 -30.26 18.71
C GLY A 517 -3.39 -29.12 19.67
N ARG A 518 -4.64 -29.07 20.15
CA ARG A 518 -5.07 -28.07 21.16
C ARG A 518 -4.31 -28.24 22.48
N ARG A 519 -4.18 -29.48 22.95
CA ARG A 519 -3.41 -29.80 24.15
C ARG A 519 -1.95 -29.35 24.00
N ASN A 520 -1.30 -29.74 22.91
CA ASN A 520 0.10 -29.40 22.65
C ASN A 520 0.32 -27.88 22.50
N LEU A 521 -0.58 -27.13 21.85
CA LEU A 521 -0.50 -25.66 21.82
C LEU A 521 -0.61 -25.03 23.21
N SER A 522 -1.42 -25.60 24.10
CA SER A 522 -1.58 -25.09 25.46
C SER A 522 -0.37 -25.37 26.35
N GLU A 523 0.29 -26.51 26.15
CA GLU A 523 1.44 -26.96 26.95
C GLU A 523 2.78 -26.46 26.39
N LEU A 524 2.99 -26.59 25.08
CA LEU A 524 4.27 -26.36 24.40
C LEU A 524 4.29 -25.13 23.49
N ARG A 525 3.14 -24.47 23.25
CA ARG A 525 2.97 -23.34 22.31
C ARG A 525 3.18 -23.70 20.83
N TYR A 526 3.38 -24.97 20.51
CA TYR A 526 3.36 -25.51 19.15
C TYR A 526 2.72 -26.91 19.11
N CYS A 527 2.28 -27.35 17.94
CA CYS A 527 1.84 -28.72 17.69
C CYS A 527 2.15 -29.16 16.25
N GLY A 528 2.61 -30.41 16.12
CA GLY A 528 2.72 -31.07 14.82
C GLY A 528 1.35 -31.50 14.31
N LEU A 529 1.16 -31.37 13.00
CA LEU A 529 -0.04 -31.73 12.27
C LEU A 529 0.35 -32.69 11.13
N PRO A 530 0.66 -33.96 11.44
CA PRO A 530 0.99 -34.93 10.41
C PRO A 530 -0.15 -35.12 9.42
N ASN A 531 0.19 -35.40 8.15
CA ASN A 531 -0.77 -35.67 7.08
C ASN A 531 -1.92 -34.63 7.01
N LEU A 532 -1.54 -33.36 7.13
CA LEU A 532 -2.46 -32.22 7.13
C LEU A 532 -2.99 -31.95 5.72
N LEU A 533 -2.12 -31.95 4.71
CA LEU A 533 -2.51 -31.74 3.32
C LEU A 533 -2.32 -33.00 2.50
N ASP A 534 -3.32 -33.30 1.67
CA ASP A 534 -3.31 -34.48 0.81
C ASP A 534 -2.09 -34.53 -0.13
N PRO A 535 -1.41 -35.68 -0.27
CA PRO A 535 -0.24 -35.83 -1.15
C PRO A 535 -0.47 -35.46 -2.62
N VAL A 536 -1.68 -35.65 -3.15
CA VAL A 536 -2.06 -35.25 -4.51
C VAL A 536 -1.94 -33.74 -4.66
N LEU A 537 -2.47 -33.00 -3.68
CA LEU A 537 -2.43 -31.55 -3.70
C LEU A 537 -1.01 -31.02 -3.45
N CYS A 538 -0.24 -31.63 -2.55
CA CYS A 538 1.18 -31.34 -2.36
C CYS A 538 1.98 -31.49 -3.66
N THR A 539 1.76 -32.59 -4.40
CA THR A 539 2.43 -32.84 -5.69
C THR A 539 2.10 -31.76 -6.72
N ALA A 540 0.83 -31.35 -6.83
CA ALA A 540 0.42 -30.29 -7.74
C ALA A 540 1.02 -28.92 -7.36
N LEU A 541 1.08 -28.61 -6.06
CA LEU A 541 1.69 -27.39 -5.54
C LEU A 541 3.20 -27.38 -5.80
N ALA A 542 3.89 -28.48 -5.50
CA ALA A 542 5.32 -28.64 -5.73
C ALA A 542 5.66 -28.36 -7.20
N ARG A 543 4.93 -28.98 -8.14
CA ARG A 543 5.08 -28.69 -9.58
C ARG A 543 4.85 -27.23 -9.90
N TYR A 544 3.76 -26.64 -9.40
CA TYR A 544 3.42 -25.23 -9.67
C TYR A 544 4.54 -24.27 -9.23
N TYR A 545 5.05 -24.41 -8.01
CA TYR A 545 6.13 -23.57 -7.52
C TYR A 545 7.46 -23.84 -8.21
N ASN A 546 7.82 -25.11 -8.45
CA ASN A 546 9.05 -25.45 -9.17
C ASN A 546 9.04 -24.90 -10.60
N THR A 547 7.91 -24.97 -11.31
CA THR A 547 7.81 -24.38 -12.65
C THR A 547 7.95 -22.85 -12.62
N MET A 548 7.46 -22.16 -11.58
CA MET A 548 7.70 -20.71 -11.44
C MET A 548 9.19 -20.40 -11.22
N ILE A 549 9.90 -21.21 -10.44
CA ILE A 549 11.35 -21.09 -10.24
C ILE A 549 12.09 -21.36 -11.55
N GLU A 550 11.78 -22.46 -12.24
CA GLU A 550 12.43 -22.88 -13.48
C GLU A 550 12.30 -21.82 -14.59
N LYS A 551 11.18 -21.09 -14.59
CA LYS A 551 10.91 -20.00 -15.53
C LYS A 551 11.45 -18.64 -15.08
N ASP A 552 12.12 -18.56 -13.94
CA ASP A 552 12.61 -17.31 -13.34
C ASP A 552 11.48 -16.29 -13.04
N GLU A 553 10.26 -16.79 -12.81
CA GLU A 553 9.09 -15.98 -12.45
C GLU A 553 8.92 -15.84 -10.92
N TRP A 554 9.75 -16.56 -10.13
CA TRP A 554 9.89 -16.42 -8.69
C TRP A 554 11.36 -16.22 -8.33
N PRO A 555 11.86 -14.97 -8.20
CA PRO A 555 13.29 -14.69 -8.07
C PRO A 555 13.86 -15.17 -6.73
N LEU A 556 15.17 -15.47 -6.73
CA LEU A 556 15.93 -15.90 -5.55
C LEU A 556 16.36 -14.70 -4.70
N GLY A 557 16.16 -14.82 -3.39
CA GLY A 557 16.60 -13.86 -2.38
C GLY A 557 15.45 -13.04 -1.80
N ASP A 558 15.38 -12.95 -0.47
CA ASP A 558 14.53 -11.99 0.23
C ASP A 558 15.22 -11.38 1.45
N ALA A 559 14.55 -10.41 2.07
CA ALA A 559 15.11 -9.60 3.17
C ALA A 559 15.54 -10.39 4.41
N GLN A 560 15.06 -11.62 4.59
CA GLN A 560 15.34 -12.44 5.77
C GLN A 560 16.26 -13.62 5.44
N VAL A 561 16.21 -14.16 4.22
CA VAL A 561 17.04 -15.29 3.80
C VAL A 561 17.52 -15.09 2.36
N GLU A 562 18.84 -14.95 2.20
CA GLU A 562 19.48 -14.73 0.90
C GLU A 562 19.24 -15.89 -0.09
N ARG A 563 19.23 -17.13 0.40
CA ARG A 563 19.06 -18.36 -0.42
C ARG A 563 17.63 -18.90 -0.39
N ARG A 564 16.64 -18.00 -0.47
CA ARG A 564 15.21 -18.34 -0.42
C ARG A 564 14.45 -17.57 -1.47
N HIS A 565 13.58 -18.24 -2.21
CA HIS A 565 12.54 -17.57 -2.97
C HIS A 565 11.39 -17.27 -1.99
N GLY A 566 11.11 -16.00 -1.73
CA GLY A 566 10.04 -15.55 -0.84
C GLY A 566 8.92 -14.90 -1.62
N TRP A 567 7.66 -15.27 -1.38
CA TRP A 567 6.50 -14.61 -2.01
C TRP A 567 5.40 -14.33 -0.99
N HIS A 568 5.20 -13.04 -0.71
CA HIS A 568 4.11 -12.57 0.12
C HIS A 568 2.77 -12.57 -0.64
N ASN A 569 1.74 -13.19 -0.06
CA ASN A 569 0.38 -13.26 -0.60
C ASN A 569 0.28 -13.83 -2.04
N GLU A 570 1.06 -14.87 -2.33
CA GLU A 570 0.90 -15.67 -3.56
C GLU A 570 -0.53 -16.26 -3.63
N ARG A 571 -1.15 -16.26 -4.80
CA ARG A 571 -2.59 -16.49 -4.96
C ARG A 571 -3.03 -17.92 -4.62
N ILE A 572 -2.23 -18.93 -4.97
CA ILE A 572 -2.51 -20.32 -4.64
C ILE A 572 -2.26 -20.59 -3.15
N ALA A 573 -1.25 -19.96 -2.54
CA ALA A 573 -1.11 -19.97 -1.09
C ALA A 573 -2.32 -19.30 -0.40
N GLN A 574 -2.81 -18.16 -0.90
CA GLN A 574 -4.02 -17.52 -0.38
C GLN A 574 -5.27 -18.42 -0.53
N PHE A 575 -5.40 -19.13 -1.65
CA PHE A 575 -6.48 -20.10 -1.85
C PHE A 575 -6.49 -21.18 -0.76
N LEU A 576 -5.33 -21.73 -0.38
CA LEU A 576 -5.24 -22.70 0.72
C LEU A 576 -5.46 -22.05 2.09
N HIS A 577 -4.91 -20.85 2.30
CA HIS A 577 -4.99 -20.13 3.56
C HIS A 577 -6.44 -19.94 4.03
N TYR A 578 -7.33 -19.52 3.12
CA TYR A 578 -8.73 -19.29 3.42
C TYR A 578 -9.52 -20.58 3.67
N GLN A 579 -9.05 -21.73 3.21
CA GLN A 579 -9.68 -23.03 3.47
C GLN A 579 -9.25 -23.61 4.82
N LEU A 580 -7.99 -23.41 5.20
CA LEU A 580 -7.42 -23.96 6.43
C LEU A 580 -7.89 -23.23 7.70
N VAL A 581 -8.46 -22.02 7.60
CA VAL A 581 -8.83 -21.22 8.78
C VAL A 581 -9.78 -21.95 9.74
N ASP A 582 -10.75 -22.71 9.22
CA ASP A 582 -11.74 -23.40 10.06
C ASP A 582 -11.07 -24.56 10.82
N PHE A 583 -10.23 -25.35 10.14
CA PHE A 583 -9.44 -26.41 10.78
C PHE A 583 -8.47 -25.85 11.82
N VAL A 584 -7.69 -24.81 11.48
CA VAL A 584 -6.74 -24.18 12.41
C VAL A 584 -7.47 -23.56 13.60
N SER A 585 -8.67 -23.00 13.41
CA SER A 585 -9.52 -22.52 14.52
C SER A 585 -9.95 -23.66 15.45
N ARG A 586 -10.29 -24.84 14.90
CA ARG A 586 -10.59 -26.04 15.70
C ARG A 586 -9.36 -26.46 16.50
N VAL A 587 -8.18 -26.57 15.89
CA VAL A 587 -6.93 -26.91 16.60
C VAL A 587 -6.63 -25.88 17.71
N ALA A 588 -6.74 -24.59 17.40
CA ALA A 588 -6.46 -23.52 18.36
C ALA A 588 -7.51 -23.39 19.49
N GLY A 589 -8.68 -24.01 19.35
CA GLY A 589 -9.79 -23.91 20.30
C GLY A 589 -10.42 -22.52 20.37
N LYS A 590 -10.23 -21.68 19.34
CA LYS A 590 -10.77 -20.31 19.26
C LYS A 590 -10.98 -19.91 17.81
N LYS A 591 -11.92 -19.01 17.56
CA LYS A 591 -12.21 -18.53 16.20
C LYS A 591 -11.11 -17.60 15.70
N LEU A 592 -10.44 -18.00 14.62
CA LEU A 592 -9.38 -17.24 13.97
C LEU A 592 -9.87 -16.60 12.66
N LYS A 593 -9.07 -15.66 12.15
CA LYS A 593 -9.17 -15.11 10.80
C LYS A 593 -7.78 -15.13 10.14
N PRO A 594 -7.70 -15.38 8.82
CA PRO A 594 -6.44 -15.34 8.10
C PRO A 594 -5.89 -13.91 8.10
N THR A 595 -4.57 -13.76 8.15
CA THR A 595 -3.87 -12.49 7.90
C THR A 595 -3.26 -12.49 6.51
N TYR A 596 -2.03 -12.98 6.36
CA TYR A 596 -1.36 -13.16 5.08
C TYR A 596 -0.78 -14.57 4.95
N ALA A 597 -0.47 -14.96 3.71
CA ALA A 597 0.27 -16.18 3.41
C ALA A 597 1.66 -15.83 2.88
N PHE A 598 2.68 -16.62 3.22
CA PHE A 598 4.03 -16.46 2.71
C PHE A 598 4.52 -17.78 2.11
N SER A 599 4.87 -17.77 0.84
CA SER A 599 5.46 -18.93 0.17
C SER A 599 6.97 -18.84 0.27
N SER A 600 7.63 -19.97 0.53
CA SER A 600 9.05 -20.00 0.83
C SER A 600 9.71 -21.24 0.22
N ALA A 601 10.51 -21.06 -0.83
CA ALA A 601 11.36 -22.12 -1.38
C ALA A 601 12.82 -21.89 -0.97
N TYR A 602 13.32 -22.71 -0.04
CA TYR A 602 14.69 -22.68 0.44
C TYR A 602 15.61 -23.49 -0.49
N ARG A 603 16.77 -22.93 -0.81
CA ARG A 603 17.82 -23.58 -1.60
C ARG A 603 18.93 -24.15 -0.74
N GLY A 604 19.78 -24.97 -1.34
CA GLY A 604 20.97 -25.54 -0.71
C GLY A 604 21.78 -24.52 0.09
N GLY A 605 22.13 -24.88 1.32
CA GLY A 605 22.87 -24.01 2.25
C GLY A 605 22.05 -22.87 2.87
N ALA A 606 20.75 -22.79 2.64
CA ALA A 606 19.90 -21.79 3.30
C ALA A 606 19.90 -21.97 4.82
N ARG A 607 19.76 -20.84 5.53
CA ARG A 607 19.67 -20.78 6.99
C ARG A 607 18.58 -19.79 7.35
N LEU A 608 17.81 -20.12 8.39
CA LEU A 608 16.81 -19.22 8.94
C LEU A 608 17.19 -18.93 10.38
N ASP A 609 17.69 -17.72 10.64
CA ASP A 609 18.07 -17.33 12.00
C ASP A 609 16.87 -17.29 12.96
N ALA A 610 17.17 -17.39 14.26
CA ALA A 610 16.17 -17.33 15.30
C ALA A 610 15.44 -16.00 15.31
N HIS A 611 14.11 -16.09 15.21
CA HIS A 611 13.22 -14.93 15.22
C HIS A 611 11.88 -15.30 15.84
N MET A 612 11.11 -14.28 16.15
CA MET A 612 9.68 -14.38 16.43
C MET A 612 8.93 -13.66 15.32
N ASP A 613 7.68 -14.06 15.10
CA ASP A 613 6.84 -13.46 14.07
C ASP A 613 6.29 -12.10 14.49
N ARG A 614 5.76 -11.38 13.50
CA ARG A 614 5.07 -10.10 13.65
C ARG A 614 3.74 -10.29 14.39
N GLU A 615 3.19 -9.22 14.97
CA GLU A 615 1.92 -9.27 15.71
C GLU A 615 0.71 -9.80 14.91
N GLN A 616 0.82 -9.82 13.57
CA GLN A 616 -0.15 -10.37 12.62
C GLN A 616 -0.11 -11.91 12.51
N CYS A 617 0.79 -12.56 13.25
CA CYS A 617 1.10 -13.98 13.18
C CYS A 617 0.96 -14.64 14.56
N ASP A 618 -0.13 -14.31 15.28
CA ASP A 618 -0.42 -14.88 16.61
C ASP A 618 -0.49 -16.41 16.57
N TYR A 619 -0.90 -16.95 15.42
CA TYR A 619 -0.73 -18.35 15.05
C TYR A 619 -0.08 -18.42 13.66
N THR A 620 0.96 -19.23 13.54
CA THR A 620 1.61 -19.53 12.26
C THR A 620 1.53 -21.02 12.00
N LEU A 621 0.99 -21.38 10.82
CA LEU A 621 1.03 -22.73 10.30
C LEU A 621 2.11 -22.79 9.22
N SER A 622 3.18 -23.56 9.45
CA SER A 622 4.17 -23.91 8.43
C SER A 622 3.82 -25.28 7.85
N LEU A 623 3.52 -25.34 6.55
CA LEU A 623 3.19 -26.55 5.82
C LEU A 623 4.30 -26.91 4.83
N LEU A 624 4.85 -28.12 4.92
CA LEU A 624 5.85 -28.62 3.97
C LEU A 624 5.16 -29.24 2.76
N ILE A 625 5.40 -28.72 1.55
CA ILE A 625 4.76 -29.20 0.31
C ILE A 625 5.73 -29.86 -0.67
N ASN A 626 7.03 -29.61 -0.54
CA ASN A 626 8.07 -30.21 -1.38
C ASN A 626 9.39 -30.29 -0.60
N GLU A 627 10.14 -31.36 -0.79
CA GLU A 627 11.47 -31.59 -0.23
C GLU A 627 12.32 -32.37 -1.25
N SER A 628 13.56 -31.94 -1.49
CA SER A 628 14.47 -32.57 -2.44
C SER A 628 15.94 -32.47 -1.99
N PRO A 629 16.72 -33.58 -1.98
CA PRO A 629 16.26 -34.96 -2.02
C PRO A 629 15.47 -35.32 -0.74
N PRO A 630 14.58 -36.32 -0.77
CA PRO A 630 13.87 -36.81 0.41
C PRO A 630 14.84 -37.25 1.50
N VAL A 631 14.57 -36.83 2.74
CA VAL A 631 15.59 -36.82 3.78
C VAL A 631 15.49 -38.02 4.74
N ASP A 632 15.73 -39.22 4.22
CA ASP A 632 15.92 -40.39 5.09
C ASP A 632 17.28 -40.37 5.83
N GLY A 633 18.19 -39.43 5.50
CA GLY A 633 19.57 -39.40 6.03
C GLY A 633 20.06 -38.14 6.77
N ALA A 634 19.39 -36.98 6.67
CA ALA A 634 19.89 -35.71 7.26
C ALA A 634 18.81 -34.63 7.47
N PRO A 635 17.77 -34.87 8.29
CA PRO A 635 16.57 -34.02 8.37
C PRO A 635 16.94 -32.55 8.63
N TRP A 636 16.23 -31.62 7.98
CA TRP A 636 16.37 -30.19 8.25
C TRP A 636 15.20 -29.72 9.13
N PRO A 637 15.26 -29.88 10.46
CA PRO A 637 14.13 -29.60 11.35
C PRO A 637 13.86 -28.10 11.51
N LEU A 638 12.64 -27.79 11.93
CA LEU A 638 12.30 -26.50 12.53
C LEU A 638 12.52 -26.59 14.05
N TRP A 639 13.29 -25.64 14.59
CA TRP A 639 13.58 -25.56 16.01
C TRP A 639 12.72 -24.50 16.70
N PHE A 640 12.42 -24.75 17.97
CA PHE A 640 11.67 -23.88 18.86
C PHE A 640 12.39 -23.72 20.20
N GLU A 641 12.39 -22.52 20.76
CA GLU A 641 12.80 -22.26 22.15
C GLU A 641 11.54 -22.15 23.01
N THR A 642 11.20 -23.22 23.74
CA THR A 642 10.05 -23.24 24.66
C THR A 642 10.49 -22.92 26.09
N PRO A 643 9.56 -22.63 27.02
CA PRO A 643 9.89 -22.54 28.44
C PRO A 643 10.55 -23.81 29.03
N ALA A 644 10.37 -24.97 28.41
CA ALA A 644 10.97 -26.24 28.81
C ALA A 644 12.33 -26.52 28.13
N GLY A 645 12.80 -25.62 27.28
CA GLY A 645 14.06 -25.73 26.53
C GLY A 645 13.87 -25.82 25.02
N LYS A 646 14.94 -26.22 24.33
CA LYS A 646 15.00 -26.33 22.87
C LYS A 646 14.35 -27.63 22.39
N HIS A 647 13.41 -27.50 21.46
CA HIS A 647 12.76 -28.63 20.80
C HIS A 647 12.87 -28.49 19.29
N SER A 648 12.83 -29.61 18.58
CA SER A 648 12.83 -29.64 17.13
C SER A 648 11.68 -30.50 16.62
N ILE A 649 11.18 -30.16 15.42
CA ILE A 649 10.22 -30.97 14.69
C ILE A 649 10.73 -31.22 13.28
N VAL A 650 10.66 -32.48 12.85
CA VAL A 650 10.92 -32.90 11.47
C VAL A 650 9.57 -33.09 10.80
N LEU A 651 9.37 -32.43 9.66
CA LEU A 651 8.15 -32.52 8.88
C LEU A 651 8.41 -33.41 7.66
N ARG A 652 7.41 -34.17 7.25
CA ARG A 652 7.35 -34.82 5.93
C ARG A 652 6.48 -33.99 4.99
N VAL A 653 6.58 -34.23 3.69
CA VAL A 653 5.69 -33.59 2.71
C VAL A 653 4.23 -33.90 3.08
N GLY A 654 3.41 -32.85 3.18
CA GLY A 654 2.02 -32.91 3.65
C GLY A 654 1.85 -32.63 5.15
N ASP A 655 2.92 -32.65 5.94
CA ASP A 655 2.86 -32.31 7.36
C ASP A 655 2.87 -30.79 7.59
N GLY A 656 2.11 -30.36 8.58
CA GLY A 656 2.12 -29.01 9.10
C GLY A 656 2.70 -28.93 10.52
N VAL A 657 3.11 -27.74 10.92
CA VAL A 657 3.30 -27.37 12.33
C VAL A 657 2.60 -26.05 12.60
N LEU A 658 1.73 -26.04 13.61
CA LEU A 658 1.04 -24.84 14.06
C LEU A 658 1.68 -24.36 15.36
N PHE A 659 2.04 -23.09 15.44
CA PHE A 659 2.73 -22.53 16.60
C PHE A 659 2.34 -21.08 16.88
N ARG A 660 2.65 -20.63 18.10
CA ARG A 660 2.45 -19.24 18.54
C ARG A 660 3.58 -18.35 18.03
N GLY A 661 3.45 -17.85 16.80
CA GLY A 661 4.51 -17.13 16.08
C GLY A 661 5.08 -15.94 16.84
N CYS A 662 4.23 -15.16 17.51
CA CYS A 662 4.61 -13.99 18.30
C CYS A 662 5.28 -14.32 19.64
N GLU A 663 5.18 -15.56 20.12
CA GLU A 663 5.59 -15.96 21.48
C GLU A 663 6.77 -16.93 21.46
N LEU A 664 6.97 -17.64 20.36
CA LEU A 664 7.87 -18.77 20.28
C LEU A 664 9.02 -18.49 19.30
N PRO A 665 10.24 -18.19 19.81
CA PRO A 665 11.42 -18.08 18.97
C PRO A 665 11.64 -19.37 18.19
N HIS A 666 11.83 -19.26 16.88
CA HIS A 666 12.00 -20.40 16.00
C HIS A 666 13.02 -20.14 14.90
N TRP A 667 13.68 -21.21 14.45
CA TRP A 667 14.79 -21.14 13.49
C TRP A 667 14.99 -22.45 12.74
N ARG A 668 15.77 -22.39 11.66
CA ARG A 668 16.35 -23.56 11.01
C ARG A 668 17.85 -23.35 10.88
N GLY A 669 18.63 -24.38 11.22
CA GLY A 669 20.08 -24.35 11.02
C GLY A 669 20.45 -24.23 9.55
N SER A 670 21.73 -24.34 9.18
CA SER A 670 22.09 -24.41 7.77
C SER A 670 21.61 -25.74 7.16
N ALA A 671 20.89 -25.67 6.05
CA ALA A 671 20.60 -26.81 5.20
C ALA A 671 21.91 -27.36 4.60
N SER A 672 21.92 -28.64 4.21
CA SER A 672 23.02 -29.17 3.39
C SER A 672 23.03 -28.48 2.02
N ALA A 673 24.14 -28.58 1.29
CA ALA A 673 24.29 -27.97 -0.03
C ALA A 673 23.30 -28.52 -1.07
N GLU A 674 22.83 -29.75 -0.90
CA GLU A 674 21.92 -30.44 -1.81
C GLU A 674 20.46 -30.36 -1.38
N HIS A 675 20.17 -29.88 -0.17
CA HIS A 675 18.82 -29.90 0.39
C HIS A 675 18.03 -28.65 0.04
N GLU A 676 16.87 -28.86 -0.55
CA GLU A 676 15.88 -27.88 -0.92
C GLU A 676 14.52 -28.24 -0.35
N GLN A 677 13.73 -27.24 0.06
CA GLN A 677 12.35 -27.48 0.49
C GLN A 677 11.46 -26.28 0.22
N ILE A 678 10.17 -26.54 -0.02
CA ILE A 678 9.14 -25.52 -0.21
C ILE A 678 8.14 -25.60 0.94
N ASN A 679 8.05 -24.52 1.71
CA ASN A 679 7.08 -24.34 2.78
C ASN A 679 6.07 -23.26 2.41
N LEU A 680 4.81 -23.50 2.73
CA LEU A 680 3.77 -22.48 2.74
C LEU A 680 3.49 -22.10 4.19
N LEU A 681 3.65 -20.82 4.50
CA LEU A 681 3.37 -20.26 5.83
C LEU A 681 2.02 -19.53 5.78
N PHE A 682 1.13 -19.89 6.69
CA PHE A 682 -0.19 -19.28 6.83
C PHE A 682 -0.29 -18.64 8.21
N HIS A 683 -0.61 -17.36 8.24
CA HIS A 683 -0.64 -16.59 9.48
C HIS A 683 -2.08 -16.23 9.85
N PHE A 684 -2.40 -16.38 11.13
CA PHE A 684 -3.74 -16.17 11.65
C PHE A 684 -3.70 -15.35 12.93
N VAL A 685 -4.80 -14.67 13.19
CA VAL A 685 -5.05 -13.96 14.44
C VAL A 685 -6.44 -14.29 14.96
N PRO A 686 -6.69 -14.17 16.28
CA PRO A 686 -8.04 -14.26 16.80
C PRO A 686 -8.98 -13.27 16.11
N THR A 687 -10.24 -13.64 15.89
CA THR A 687 -11.20 -12.77 15.21
C THR A 687 -11.35 -11.39 15.88
N GLN A 688 -11.25 -11.35 17.21
CA GLN A 688 -11.25 -10.15 18.05
C GLN A 688 -9.96 -9.31 18.00
N TRP A 689 -8.89 -9.82 17.39
CA TRP A 689 -7.63 -9.09 17.23
C TRP A 689 -7.84 -7.85 16.36
N SER A 690 -7.35 -6.71 16.85
CA SER A 690 -7.68 -5.37 16.34
C SER A 690 -6.55 -4.69 15.58
N GLY A 691 -5.44 -5.38 15.29
CA GLY A 691 -4.35 -4.86 14.47
C GLY A 691 -4.70 -4.83 12.97
N VAL A 692 -3.72 -4.46 12.13
CA VAL A 692 -3.90 -4.38 10.66
C VAL A 692 -3.54 -5.71 10.04
N ILE A 693 -4.42 -6.27 9.20
CA ILE A 693 -4.14 -7.46 8.38
C ILE A 693 -3.54 -7.00 7.05
N ASP A 694 -2.48 -7.66 6.60
CA ASP A 694 -1.73 -7.38 5.36
C ASP A 694 -2.45 -7.83 4.07
#